data_AF-A0A2V6FWN1-F1
#
_entry.id   AF-A0A2V6FWN1-F1
#
_cell.length_a   1.000
_cell.length_b   1.000
_cell.length_c   1.000
_cell.angle_alpha   90.00
_cell.angle_beta   90.00
_cell.angle_gamma   90.00
#
_symmetry.space_group_name_H-M   'P 1'
#
loop_
_entity.id
_entity.type
_entity.pdbx_description
1 polymer ?
#
loop_
_entity_poly.entity_id
_entity_poly.type
_entity_poly.pdbx_seq_one_letter_code
_entity_poly.pdbx_strand_id
1 'polypeptide(L)'
;MSRHLEQILAHAERELAAAGAQRPTDVLPVYRKFLKLEEHRLRLRQRAGDGGREVCARRVDLIDVLLRHVFAAANHVVNNRNGNSPLALVALGGYGRRELNPCSDVDVMFLHREQGRGISKETSQVIEQVLYLLWDIGFKVGHSTRTIKEAIAAANADMVTKTAMLESRLVTGDRELEQTFRQQFRAKCVAGYEREYIEMRMRDQQARHAKFGNSVYLQEPNLKSGCGSLRDYQNLLWMTFFKEGSLTTTHLVGKDWLSEPDRRRIEAAYDFLLRVRTELHYLHHRATDVLHLNMQETMAQRLGYPQVRGLLRSETLMKDVYGHSRNIFRVTERITAQFASGYSSAKTRSLFGFLPRAKPAAEHVNGFLIHDRQLDIERKDLFSKDPVEMMRAIEIAQEKQLEPSPELADMLSRKIGLITHPFRYAREPREMFRRILSRKGEVGRALRLMHRLDFLGQYIPEFGQLTCLVQHEFFHRYTADEHTLVCIDKLDALARTENRKLIEYRKLFEKLTDPFVLYLALLLHDTGKAVGARPHSEASAVFAQRVARRLQLDPRERKMLILLVDHHVTLSNIAQRRNIDDPVTVSEFAAIVKDQNNLDALMLLTLADGQGTSDVNWSDWKETLVWQLYHATTQYLADRHSFYDRAKTAREARETLVQVRLGPDYEEEIEAHFDFMPDHYFRAFKVADIVAHV
;
A
#
# COMPACT_ATOMS: atom_id res chain seq x y z
N MET A 1 -8.00 -36.48 -10.99
CA MET A 1 -9.05 -35.93 -10.10
C MET A 1 -8.39 -35.69 -8.74
N SER A 2 -8.77 -34.67 -7.96
CA SER A 2 -8.15 -34.46 -6.64
C SER A 2 -8.79 -35.37 -5.59
N ARG A 3 -8.03 -35.86 -4.60
CA ARG A 3 -8.55 -36.66 -3.47
C ARG A 3 -9.71 -35.97 -2.75
N HIS A 4 -9.71 -34.64 -2.71
CA HIS A 4 -10.80 -33.86 -2.13
C HIS A 4 -12.07 -33.91 -2.99
N LEU A 5 -11.94 -33.74 -4.30
CA LEU A 5 -13.08 -33.85 -5.22
C LEU A 5 -13.71 -35.25 -5.15
N GLU A 6 -12.90 -36.31 -5.03
CA GLU A 6 -13.39 -37.69 -4.79
C GLU A 6 -14.21 -37.79 -3.50
N GLN A 7 -13.75 -37.18 -2.41
CA GLN A 7 -14.48 -37.16 -1.13
C GLN A 7 -15.80 -36.41 -1.21
N ILE A 8 -15.80 -35.24 -1.87
CA ILE A 8 -17.03 -34.46 -2.09
C ILE A 8 -18.00 -35.24 -2.96
N LEU A 9 -17.54 -35.85 -4.06
CA LEU A 9 -18.38 -36.66 -4.94
C LEU A 9 -18.99 -37.84 -4.19
N ALA A 10 -18.20 -38.60 -3.42
CA ALA A 10 -18.71 -39.71 -2.61
C ALA A 10 -19.69 -39.25 -1.51
N HIS A 11 -19.54 -38.04 -0.99
CA HIS A 11 -20.51 -37.47 -0.05
C HIS A 11 -21.79 -37.02 -0.77
N ALA A 12 -21.66 -36.38 -1.93
CA ALA A 12 -22.78 -35.96 -2.77
C ALA A 12 -23.59 -37.16 -3.28
N GLU A 13 -22.94 -38.24 -3.70
CA GLU A 13 -23.61 -39.49 -4.08
C GLU A 13 -24.42 -40.08 -2.93
N ARG A 14 -23.95 -39.98 -1.68
CA ARG A 14 -24.68 -40.48 -0.52
C ARG A 14 -25.86 -39.59 -0.11
N GLU A 15 -25.65 -38.27 -0.05
CA GLU A 15 -26.66 -37.35 0.50
C GLU A 15 -27.59 -36.74 -0.56
N LEU A 16 -27.14 -36.59 -1.81
CA LEU A 16 -27.89 -35.91 -2.88
C LEU A 16 -28.53 -36.88 -3.89
N ALA A 17 -28.15 -38.16 -3.92
CA ALA A 17 -28.72 -39.11 -4.89
C ALA A 17 -30.24 -39.29 -4.74
N ALA A 18 -30.76 -39.28 -3.51
CA ALA A 18 -32.20 -39.38 -3.24
C ALA A 18 -33.00 -38.15 -3.74
N ALA A 19 -32.32 -37.02 -3.96
CA ALA A 19 -32.92 -35.77 -4.46
C ALA A 19 -33.00 -35.68 -6.00
N GLY A 20 -32.30 -36.58 -6.73
CA GLY A 20 -32.08 -36.44 -8.18
C GLY A 20 -33.33 -36.52 -9.07
N ALA A 21 -34.45 -37.06 -8.57
CA ALA A 21 -35.70 -37.20 -9.32
C ALA A 21 -36.78 -36.16 -8.94
N GLN A 22 -36.49 -35.27 -7.98
CA GLN A 22 -37.44 -34.28 -7.48
C GLN A 22 -37.05 -32.87 -7.96
N ARG A 23 -38.00 -31.93 -7.94
CA ARG A 23 -37.67 -30.51 -8.20
C ARG A 23 -36.65 -30.04 -7.18
N PRO A 24 -35.58 -29.34 -7.58
CA PRO A 24 -34.53 -28.95 -6.64
C PRO A 24 -35.04 -28.16 -5.43
N THR A 25 -36.04 -27.29 -5.63
CA THR A 25 -36.68 -26.50 -4.57
C THR A 25 -37.37 -27.37 -3.51
N ASP A 26 -37.91 -28.53 -3.90
CA ASP A 26 -38.66 -29.43 -3.01
C ASP A 26 -37.73 -30.17 -2.03
N VAL A 27 -36.42 -30.20 -2.33
CA VAL A 27 -35.35 -30.87 -1.55
C VAL A 27 -34.28 -29.88 -1.05
N LEU A 28 -34.62 -28.59 -1.00
CA LEU A 28 -33.76 -27.51 -0.50
C LEU A 28 -33.06 -27.82 0.85
N PRO A 29 -33.71 -28.44 1.86
CA PRO A 29 -33.06 -28.76 3.13
C PRO A 29 -31.85 -29.69 2.97
N VAL A 30 -31.88 -30.60 2.01
CA VAL A 30 -30.80 -31.55 1.73
C VAL A 30 -29.58 -30.80 1.19
N TYR A 31 -29.77 -29.91 0.21
CA TYR A 31 -28.69 -29.09 -0.35
C TYR A 31 -28.08 -28.14 0.68
N ARG A 32 -28.91 -27.49 1.51
CA ARG A 32 -28.43 -26.61 2.60
C ARG A 32 -27.60 -27.38 3.64
N LYS A 33 -28.04 -28.59 4.01
CA LYS A 33 -27.29 -29.46 4.95
C LYS A 33 -25.94 -29.85 4.38
N PHE A 34 -25.91 -30.31 3.13
CA PHE A 34 -24.67 -30.70 2.43
C PHE A 34 -23.67 -29.54 2.38
N LEU A 35 -24.10 -28.36 1.93
CA LEU A 35 -23.25 -27.18 1.86
C LEU A 35 -22.72 -26.75 3.22
N LYS A 36 -23.58 -26.71 4.25
CA LYS A 36 -23.18 -26.31 5.60
C LYS A 36 -22.05 -27.19 6.14
N LEU A 37 -22.14 -28.50 5.91
CA LEU A 37 -21.14 -29.46 6.38
C LEU A 37 -19.82 -29.35 5.61
N GLU A 38 -19.87 -29.25 4.29
CA GLU A 38 -18.65 -29.10 3.46
C GLU A 38 -17.97 -27.74 3.66
N GLU A 39 -18.72 -26.65 3.79
CA GLU A 39 -18.16 -25.33 4.13
C GLU A 39 -17.48 -25.34 5.51
N HIS A 40 -18.04 -26.06 6.47
CA HIS A 40 -17.40 -26.25 7.77
C HIS A 40 -16.06 -26.99 7.64
N ARG A 41 -16.00 -28.05 6.82
CA ARG A 41 -14.75 -28.77 6.53
C ARG A 41 -13.71 -27.86 5.87
N LEU A 42 -14.11 -27.04 4.89
CA LEU A 42 -13.21 -26.08 4.25
C LEU A 42 -12.63 -25.07 5.24
N ARG A 43 -13.46 -24.56 6.16
CA ARG A 43 -13.01 -23.66 7.23
C ARG A 43 -11.97 -24.31 8.16
N LEU A 44 -12.14 -25.59 8.50
CA LEU A 44 -11.15 -26.32 9.32
C LEU A 44 -9.81 -26.46 8.59
N ARG A 45 -9.84 -26.72 7.28
CA ARG A 45 -8.64 -26.84 6.45
C ARG A 45 -7.86 -25.53 6.30
N GLN A 46 -8.58 -24.43 6.07
CA GLN A 46 -8.02 -23.08 6.10
C GLN A 46 -7.26 -22.80 7.42
N ARG A 47 -7.87 -23.18 8.56
CA ARG A 47 -7.25 -23.04 9.89
C ARG A 47 -6.07 -23.98 10.13
N ALA A 48 -6.05 -25.12 9.46
CA ALA A 48 -4.93 -26.06 9.50
C ALA A 48 -3.72 -25.58 8.66
N GLY A 49 -3.86 -24.52 7.87
CA GLY A 49 -2.76 -23.91 7.12
C GLY A 49 -2.79 -24.11 5.62
N ASP A 50 -3.86 -24.68 5.06
CA ASP A 50 -4.00 -24.86 3.60
C ASP A 50 -3.91 -23.51 2.87
N GLY A 51 -3.36 -23.54 1.64
CA GLY A 51 -3.14 -22.34 0.83
C GLY A 51 -4.44 -21.67 0.38
N GLY A 52 -4.41 -20.37 0.15
CA GLY A 52 -5.59 -19.60 -0.24
C GLY A 52 -6.20 -20.08 -1.54
N ARG A 53 -5.38 -20.30 -2.58
CA ARG A 53 -5.83 -20.82 -3.89
C ARG A 53 -6.45 -22.20 -3.75
N GLU A 54 -5.88 -23.03 -2.90
CA GLU A 54 -6.35 -24.38 -2.67
C GLU A 54 -7.73 -24.38 -2.02
N VAL A 55 -7.93 -23.60 -0.94
CA VAL A 55 -9.24 -23.50 -0.27
C VAL A 55 -10.32 -22.96 -1.21
N CYS A 56 -10.00 -21.93 -2.00
CA CYS A 56 -10.95 -21.38 -2.98
C CYS A 56 -11.29 -22.38 -4.10
N ALA A 57 -10.29 -23.10 -4.63
CA ALA A 57 -10.50 -24.08 -5.68
C ALA A 57 -11.38 -25.25 -5.20
N ARG A 58 -11.24 -25.64 -3.94
CA ARG A 58 -12.07 -26.67 -3.31
C ARG A 58 -13.50 -26.19 -3.05
N ARG A 59 -13.67 -24.94 -2.66
CA ARG A 59 -14.99 -24.33 -2.56
C ARG A 59 -15.69 -24.30 -3.92
N VAL A 60 -14.95 -24.05 -5.00
CA VAL A 60 -15.46 -24.14 -6.37
C VAL A 60 -15.85 -25.57 -6.71
N ASP A 61 -15.03 -26.57 -6.37
CA ASP A 61 -15.37 -27.99 -6.58
C ASP A 61 -16.68 -28.38 -5.85
N LEU A 62 -16.89 -27.89 -4.63
CA LEU A 62 -18.14 -28.06 -3.89
C LEU A 62 -19.36 -27.49 -4.63
N ILE A 63 -19.27 -26.24 -5.11
CA ILE A 63 -20.37 -25.58 -5.83
C ILE A 63 -20.60 -26.23 -7.19
N ASP A 64 -19.53 -26.63 -7.90
CA ASP A 64 -19.60 -27.38 -9.15
C ASP A 64 -20.42 -28.65 -8.99
N VAL A 65 -20.15 -29.43 -7.93
CA VAL A 65 -20.88 -30.67 -7.63
C VAL A 65 -22.35 -30.38 -7.34
N LEU A 66 -22.63 -29.38 -6.51
CA LEU A 66 -24.01 -28.95 -6.24
C LEU A 66 -24.72 -28.56 -7.55
N LEU A 67 -24.14 -27.67 -8.34
CA LEU A 67 -24.75 -27.17 -9.58
C LEU A 67 -24.96 -28.27 -10.61
N ARG A 68 -24.06 -29.25 -10.70
CA ARG A 68 -24.25 -30.43 -11.55
C ARG A 68 -25.48 -31.23 -11.13
N HIS A 69 -25.65 -31.50 -9.84
CA HIS A 69 -26.84 -32.20 -9.33
C HIS A 69 -28.11 -31.42 -9.59
N VAL A 70 -28.10 -30.12 -9.29
CA VAL A 70 -29.27 -29.25 -9.44
C VAL A 70 -29.67 -29.12 -10.90
N PHE A 71 -28.70 -28.91 -11.80
CA PHE A 71 -28.92 -28.84 -13.23
C PHE A 71 -29.46 -30.16 -13.79
N ALA A 72 -28.92 -31.30 -13.36
CA ALA A 72 -29.40 -32.61 -13.77
C ALA A 72 -30.85 -32.87 -13.31
N ALA A 73 -31.17 -32.56 -12.04
CA ALA A 73 -32.51 -32.71 -11.49
C ALA A 73 -33.52 -31.78 -12.20
N ALA A 74 -33.18 -30.51 -12.41
CA ALA A 74 -34.03 -29.57 -13.15
C ALA A 74 -34.28 -30.05 -14.59
N ASN A 75 -33.23 -30.52 -15.27
CA ASN A 75 -33.35 -31.03 -16.64
C ASN A 75 -34.18 -32.33 -16.70
N HIS A 76 -34.03 -33.22 -15.72
CA HIS A 76 -34.84 -34.44 -15.61
C HIS A 76 -36.32 -34.11 -15.42
N VAL A 77 -36.65 -33.21 -14.49
CA VAL A 77 -38.04 -32.83 -14.21
C VAL A 77 -38.71 -32.17 -15.41
N VAL A 78 -38.02 -31.28 -16.11
CA VAL A 78 -38.62 -30.51 -17.22
C VAL A 78 -38.67 -31.31 -18.51
N ASN A 79 -37.57 -31.99 -18.87
CA ASN A 79 -37.43 -32.62 -20.18
C ASN A 79 -37.67 -34.13 -20.18
N ASN A 80 -37.88 -34.75 -19.01
CA ASN A 80 -38.00 -36.20 -18.83
C ASN A 80 -36.87 -36.98 -19.53
N ARG A 81 -35.68 -36.37 -19.58
CA ARG A 81 -34.50 -36.85 -20.31
C ARG A 81 -33.30 -36.92 -19.38
N ASN A 82 -32.64 -38.08 -19.39
CA ASN A 82 -31.30 -38.29 -18.81
C ASN A 82 -30.15 -37.90 -19.77
N GLY A 83 -30.45 -37.14 -20.85
CA GLY A 83 -29.52 -36.85 -21.96
C GLY A 83 -29.02 -35.40 -22.03
N ASN A 84 -28.15 -35.13 -23.02
CA ASN A 84 -27.55 -33.80 -23.27
C ASN A 84 -28.61 -32.69 -23.37
N SER A 85 -28.54 -31.74 -22.44
CA SER A 85 -29.34 -30.51 -22.47
C SER A 85 -28.80 -29.58 -23.58
N PRO A 86 -29.64 -28.86 -24.35
CA PRO A 86 -29.20 -27.86 -25.34
C PRO A 86 -28.64 -26.58 -24.71
N LEU A 87 -28.35 -26.63 -23.41
CA LEU A 87 -27.93 -25.54 -22.54
C LEU A 87 -26.56 -25.88 -21.96
N ALA A 88 -25.66 -24.91 -21.92
CA ALA A 88 -24.39 -25.00 -21.22
C ALA A 88 -24.39 -24.02 -20.04
N LEU A 89 -24.09 -24.54 -18.85
CA LEU A 89 -23.89 -23.72 -17.65
C LEU A 89 -22.41 -23.38 -17.51
N VAL A 90 -22.10 -22.11 -17.68
CA VAL A 90 -20.72 -21.60 -17.73
C VAL A 90 -20.47 -20.70 -16.52
N ALA A 91 -19.47 -21.02 -15.70
CA ALA A 91 -19.00 -20.16 -14.63
C ALA A 91 -18.19 -18.98 -15.19
N LEU A 92 -18.35 -17.79 -14.63
CA LEU A 92 -17.67 -16.56 -15.04
C LEU A 92 -16.77 -15.99 -13.92
N GLY A 93 -15.83 -15.12 -14.30
CA GLY A 93 -15.01 -14.35 -13.36
C GLY A 93 -14.30 -15.20 -12.30
N GLY A 94 -14.42 -14.82 -11.03
CA GLY A 94 -13.81 -15.54 -9.91
C GLY A 94 -14.28 -16.99 -9.77
N TYR A 95 -15.53 -17.29 -10.15
CA TYR A 95 -16.03 -18.66 -10.17
C TYR A 95 -15.42 -19.47 -11.31
N GLY A 96 -15.33 -18.86 -12.49
CA GLY A 96 -14.71 -19.43 -13.68
C GLY A 96 -13.23 -19.77 -13.47
N ARG A 97 -12.46 -18.84 -12.90
CA ARG A 97 -11.03 -19.01 -12.56
C ARG A 97 -10.77 -19.98 -11.39
N ARG A 98 -11.82 -20.53 -10.76
CA ARG A 98 -11.73 -21.42 -9.59
C ARG A 98 -11.16 -20.75 -8.33
N GLU A 99 -11.53 -19.50 -8.09
CA GLU A 99 -11.04 -18.71 -6.95
C GLU A 99 -12.18 -18.04 -6.17
N LEU A 100 -13.09 -18.88 -5.64
CA LEU A 100 -14.25 -18.37 -4.93
C LEU A 100 -14.03 -18.35 -3.41
N ASN A 101 -13.92 -17.15 -2.85
CA ASN A 101 -13.93 -16.94 -1.39
C ASN A 101 -15.34 -17.14 -0.82
N PRO A 102 -15.47 -17.42 0.49
CA PRO A 102 -16.76 -17.34 1.17
C PRO A 102 -17.46 -16.01 0.88
N CYS A 103 -18.79 -15.98 0.85
CA CYS A 103 -19.58 -14.76 0.56
C CYS A 103 -19.33 -14.11 -0.82
N SER A 104 -18.53 -14.70 -1.71
CA SER A 104 -18.39 -14.23 -3.09
C SER A 104 -19.62 -14.61 -3.91
N ASP A 105 -19.90 -13.80 -4.92
CA ASP A 105 -21.00 -14.06 -5.85
C ASP A 105 -20.69 -15.30 -6.71
N VAL A 106 -21.73 -16.06 -7.03
CA VAL A 106 -21.69 -17.21 -7.95
C VAL A 106 -22.13 -16.70 -9.32
N ASP A 107 -21.16 -16.29 -10.14
CA ASP A 107 -21.42 -15.73 -11.46
C ASP A 107 -21.54 -16.82 -12.53
N VAL A 108 -22.70 -16.92 -13.18
CA VAL A 108 -23.00 -17.94 -14.18
C VAL A 108 -23.58 -17.36 -15.48
N MET A 109 -23.32 -18.04 -16.59
CA MET A 109 -23.95 -17.78 -17.87
C MET A 109 -24.61 -19.06 -18.38
N PHE A 110 -25.89 -18.95 -18.68
CA PHE A 110 -26.67 -19.96 -19.36
C PHE A 110 -26.56 -19.73 -20.86
N LEU A 111 -25.69 -20.49 -21.50
CA LEU A 111 -25.43 -20.40 -22.94
C LEU A 111 -26.35 -21.38 -23.67
N HIS A 112 -27.14 -20.89 -24.63
CA HIS A 112 -28.06 -21.72 -25.41
C HIS A 112 -27.84 -21.54 -26.91
N ARG A 113 -28.30 -22.53 -27.69
CA ARG A 113 -28.32 -22.44 -29.16
C ARG A 113 -29.39 -21.44 -29.61
N GLU A 114 -29.13 -20.77 -30.72
CA GLU A 114 -30.11 -19.89 -31.38
C GLU A 114 -31.19 -20.78 -32.03
N GLN A 115 -32.42 -20.72 -31.52
CA GLN A 115 -33.56 -21.49 -32.05
C GLN A 115 -34.74 -20.54 -32.34
N GLY A 116 -34.73 -19.88 -33.51
CA GLY A 116 -35.84 -19.04 -33.94
C GLY A 116 -36.03 -17.77 -33.09
N ARG A 117 -37.27 -17.47 -32.66
CA ARG A 117 -37.67 -16.18 -32.02
C ARG A 117 -37.44 -16.11 -30.50
N GLY A 118 -36.62 -16.96 -29.89
CA GLY A 118 -36.29 -16.85 -28.46
C GLY A 118 -35.84 -18.14 -27.80
N ILE A 119 -35.75 -18.11 -26.47
CA ILE A 119 -35.44 -19.29 -25.65
C ILE A 119 -36.68 -20.21 -25.53
N SER A 120 -36.48 -21.53 -25.58
CA SER A 120 -37.58 -22.49 -25.44
C SER A 120 -38.18 -22.44 -24.03
N LYS A 121 -39.48 -22.73 -23.89
CA LYS A 121 -40.16 -22.71 -22.57
C LYS A 121 -39.50 -23.68 -21.58
N GLU A 122 -39.10 -24.85 -22.08
CA GLU A 122 -38.43 -25.89 -21.31
C GLU A 122 -37.06 -25.41 -20.82
N THR A 123 -36.29 -24.74 -21.68
CA THR A 123 -34.99 -24.19 -21.32
C THR A 123 -35.13 -23.10 -20.26
N SER A 124 -36.12 -22.21 -20.39
CA SER A 124 -36.41 -21.20 -19.38
C SER A 124 -36.78 -21.81 -18.03
N GLN A 125 -37.61 -22.85 -18.01
CA GLN A 125 -37.99 -23.54 -16.77
C GLN A 125 -36.80 -24.20 -16.08
N VAL A 126 -35.87 -24.79 -16.83
CA VAL A 126 -34.63 -25.33 -16.26
C VAL A 126 -33.79 -24.21 -15.63
N ILE A 127 -33.62 -23.09 -16.32
CA ILE A 127 -32.86 -21.93 -15.82
C ILE A 127 -33.51 -21.39 -14.54
N GLU A 128 -34.82 -21.19 -14.53
CA GLU A 128 -35.57 -20.71 -13.37
C GLU A 128 -35.41 -21.62 -12.17
N GLN A 129 -35.55 -22.94 -12.34
CA GLN A 129 -35.37 -23.89 -11.23
C GLN A 129 -33.95 -23.85 -10.65
N VAL A 130 -32.92 -23.70 -11.49
CA VAL A 130 -31.53 -23.56 -11.02
C VAL A 130 -31.35 -22.24 -10.26
N LEU A 131 -31.85 -21.13 -10.80
CA LEU A 131 -31.72 -19.80 -10.18
C LEU A 131 -32.47 -19.68 -8.86
N TYR A 132 -33.74 -20.10 -8.82
CA TYR A 132 -34.54 -20.08 -7.59
C TYR A 132 -33.88 -20.88 -6.49
N LEU A 133 -33.36 -22.07 -6.80
CA LEU A 133 -32.62 -22.84 -5.79
C LEU A 133 -31.38 -22.09 -5.29
N LEU A 134 -30.57 -21.50 -6.17
CA LEU A 134 -29.37 -20.80 -5.72
C LEU A 134 -29.69 -19.63 -4.79
N TRP A 135 -30.74 -18.87 -5.09
CA TRP A 135 -31.22 -17.80 -4.21
C TRP A 135 -31.79 -18.36 -2.91
N ASP A 136 -32.59 -19.42 -2.96
CA ASP A 136 -33.14 -20.08 -1.78
C ASP A 136 -32.05 -20.67 -0.88
N ILE A 137 -30.94 -21.16 -1.44
CA ILE A 137 -29.77 -21.60 -0.68
C ILE A 137 -29.09 -20.41 0.03
N GLY A 138 -29.25 -19.20 -0.50
CA GLY A 138 -28.67 -17.97 0.03
C GLY A 138 -27.43 -17.49 -0.72
N PHE A 139 -27.16 -18.01 -1.93
CA PHE A 139 -26.11 -17.46 -2.78
C PHE A 139 -26.51 -16.10 -3.36
N LYS A 140 -25.52 -15.21 -3.45
CA LYS A 140 -25.60 -14.06 -4.36
C LYS A 140 -25.22 -14.56 -5.74
N VAL A 141 -26.12 -14.39 -6.71
CA VAL A 141 -25.95 -14.95 -8.06
C VAL A 141 -25.94 -13.82 -9.07
N GLY A 142 -24.80 -13.62 -9.74
CA GLY A 142 -24.77 -12.90 -11.00
C GLY A 142 -25.12 -13.88 -12.12
N HIS A 143 -26.15 -13.59 -12.92
CA HIS A 143 -26.51 -14.48 -14.02
C HIS A 143 -26.73 -13.75 -15.33
N SER A 144 -26.54 -14.48 -16.43
CA SER A 144 -26.96 -14.04 -17.76
C SER A 144 -27.42 -15.24 -18.57
N THR A 145 -28.40 -15.03 -19.44
CA THR A 145 -28.85 -16.03 -20.41
C THR A 145 -28.60 -15.46 -21.79
N ARG A 146 -27.77 -16.13 -22.58
CA ARG A 146 -27.28 -15.58 -23.85
C ARG A 146 -27.12 -16.66 -24.91
N THR A 147 -27.35 -16.29 -26.15
CA THR A 147 -26.74 -16.94 -27.31
C THR A 147 -25.25 -16.57 -27.41
N ILE A 148 -24.49 -17.31 -28.24
CA ILE A 148 -23.09 -16.95 -28.52
C ILE A 148 -22.97 -15.52 -29.08
N LYS A 149 -23.90 -15.14 -29.97
CA LYS A 149 -23.93 -13.82 -30.61
C LYS A 149 -24.12 -12.69 -29.58
N GLU A 150 -25.07 -12.86 -28.67
CA GLU A 150 -25.33 -11.90 -27.59
C GLU A 150 -24.19 -11.84 -26.58
N ALA A 151 -23.55 -12.97 -26.26
CA ALA A 151 -22.39 -13.01 -25.37
C ALA A 151 -21.21 -12.22 -25.95
N ILE A 152 -20.93 -12.37 -27.25
CA ILE A 152 -19.89 -11.61 -27.96
C ILE A 152 -20.23 -10.12 -28.00
N ALA A 153 -21.48 -9.76 -28.30
CA ALA A 153 -21.93 -8.38 -28.31
C ALA A 153 -21.78 -7.72 -26.93
N ALA A 154 -22.21 -8.40 -25.87
CA ALA A 154 -22.09 -7.92 -24.49
C ALA A 154 -20.62 -7.78 -24.07
N ALA A 155 -19.77 -8.74 -24.42
CA ALA A 155 -18.33 -8.66 -24.16
C ALA A 155 -17.70 -7.45 -24.86
N ASN A 156 -18.07 -7.15 -26.10
CA ASN A 156 -17.52 -5.99 -26.81
C ASN A 156 -18.09 -4.65 -26.36
N ALA A 157 -19.27 -4.63 -25.73
CA ALA A 157 -19.89 -3.42 -25.20
C ALA A 157 -19.37 -3.03 -23.80
N ASP A 158 -18.95 -3.99 -22.97
CA ASP A 158 -18.54 -3.74 -21.58
C ASP A 158 -17.26 -4.51 -21.19
N MET A 159 -16.25 -3.78 -20.72
CA MET A 159 -14.96 -4.34 -20.31
C MET A 159 -15.09 -5.31 -19.13
N VAL A 160 -15.97 -5.05 -18.16
CA VAL A 160 -16.13 -5.90 -16.98
C VAL A 160 -16.67 -7.26 -17.42
N THR A 161 -17.70 -7.26 -18.27
CA THR A 161 -18.27 -8.45 -18.91
C THR A 161 -17.25 -9.18 -19.76
N LYS A 162 -16.48 -8.47 -20.60
CA LYS A 162 -15.38 -9.07 -21.40
C LYS A 162 -14.39 -9.83 -20.52
N THR A 163 -13.96 -9.19 -19.44
CA THR A 163 -12.98 -9.77 -18.51
C THR A 163 -13.56 -10.97 -17.77
N ALA A 164 -14.82 -10.92 -17.34
CA ALA A 164 -15.49 -12.05 -16.69
C ALA A 164 -15.64 -13.26 -17.63
N MET A 165 -15.91 -13.03 -18.92
CA MET A 165 -16.04 -14.08 -19.95
C MET A 165 -14.71 -14.68 -20.40
N LEU A 166 -13.62 -13.92 -20.35
CA LEU A 166 -12.27 -14.42 -20.59
C LEU A 166 -11.90 -15.55 -19.62
N GLU A 167 -12.47 -15.54 -18.42
CA GLU A 167 -12.25 -16.54 -17.37
C GLU A 167 -13.30 -17.65 -17.36
N SER A 168 -14.08 -17.76 -18.43
CA SER A 168 -15.19 -18.70 -18.52
C SER A 168 -14.77 -20.16 -18.36
N ARG A 169 -15.60 -20.93 -17.65
CA ARG A 169 -15.40 -22.36 -17.43
C ARG A 169 -16.70 -23.13 -17.47
N LEU A 170 -16.80 -24.17 -18.31
CA LEU A 170 -17.93 -25.09 -18.29
C LEU A 170 -18.07 -25.75 -16.91
N VAL A 171 -19.25 -25.64 -16.31
CA VAL A 171 -19.64 -26.36 -15.10
C VAL A 171 -20.31 -27.68 -15.48
N THR A 172 -21.32 -27.61 -16.36
CA THR A 172 -22.08 -28.75 -16.89
C THR A 172 -22.88 -28.35 -18.15
N GLY A 173 -23.46 -29.32 -18.86
CA GLY A 173 -24.29 -29.09 -20.06
C GLY A 173 -23.55 -29.30 -21.39
N ASP A 174 -24.01 -28.62 -22.45
CA ASP A 174 -23.50 -28.77 -23.82
C ASP A 174 -22.04 -28.29 -23.96
N ARG A 175 -21.11 -29.24 -24.05
CA ARG A 175 -19.67 -28.97 -24.18
C ARG A 175 -19.28 -28.38 -25.54
N GLU A 176 -19.94 -28.81 -26.61
CA GLU A 176 -19.66 -28.33 -27.97
C GLU A 176 -20.04 -26.85 -28.09
N LEU A 177 -21.17 -26.48 -27.49
CA LEU A 177 -21.63 -25.10 -27.43
C LEU A 177 -20.66 -24.18 -26.69
N GLU A 178 -20.14 -24.62 -25.54
CA GLU A 178 -19.15 -23.85 -24.76
C GLU A 178 -17.81 -23.72 -25.50
N GLN A 179 -17.34 -24.80 -26.14
CA GLN A 179 -16.11 -24.77 -26.93
C GLN A 179 -16.24 -23.81 -28.12
N THR A 180 -17.38 -23.81 -28.80
CA THR A 180 -17.69 -22.89 -29.90
C THR A 180 -17.72 -21.44 -29.40
N PHE A 181 -18.33 -21.19 -28.23
CA PHE A 181 -18.30 -19.87 -27.60
C PHE A 181 -16.87 -19.39 -27.35
N ARG A 182 -16.01 -20.22 -26.74
CA ARG A 182 -14.60 -19.84 -26.48
C ARG A 182 -13.84 -19.49 -27.74
N GLN A 183 -14.01 -20.28 -28.80
CA GLN A 183 -13.36 -20.03 -30.09
C GLN A 183 -13.82 -18.69 -30.68
N GLN A 184 -15.13 -18.43 -30.70
CA GLN A 184 -15.66 -17.17 -31.22
C GLN A 184 -15.31 -15.97 -30.34
N PHE A 185 -15.32 -16.11 -29.02
CA PHE A 185 -14.90 -15.08 -28.08
C PHE A 185 -13.45 -14.66 -28.35
N ARG A 186 -12.53 -15.62 -28.52
CA ARG A 186 -11.14 -15.31 -28.89
C ARG A 186 -11.05 -14.57 -30.22
N ALA A 187 -11.74 -15.07 -31.25
CA ALA A 187 -11.68 -14.49 -32.59
C ALA A 187 -12.30 -13.10 -32.69
N LYS A 188 -13.35 -12.80 -31.92
CA LYS A 188 -14.18 -11.59 -32.08
C LYS A 188 -14.10 -10.59 -30.93
N CYS A 189 -13.54 -10.96 -29.77
CA CYS A 189 -13.44 -10.07 -28.61
C CYS A 189 -11.99 -9.82 -28.16
N VAL A 190 -11.05 -10.67 -28.57
CA VAL A 190 -9.64 -10.63 -28.13
C VAL A 190 -8.73 -10.24 -29.27
N ALA A 191 -8.71 -11.01 -30.36
CA ALA A 191 -7.88 -10.74 -31.52
C ALA A 191 -8.21 -9.37 -32.13
N GLY A 192 -7.20 -8.50 -32.26
CA GLY A 192 -7.35 -7.14 -32.78
C GLY A 192 -7.78 -6.08 -31.74
N TYR A 193 -8.06 -6.48 -30.49
CA TYR A 193 -8.45 -5.58 -29.39
C TYR A 193 -7.38 -5.44 -28.31
N GLU A 194 -6.15 -5.93 -28.55
CA GLU A 194 -5.10 -6.06 -27.54
C GLU A 194 -4.69 -4.69 -26.97
N ARG A 195 -4.51 -3.70 -27.85
CA ARG A 195 -4.11 -2.34 -27.45
C ARG A 195 -5.19 -1.68 -26.62
N GLU A 196 -6.42 -1.65 -27.14
CA GLU A 196 -7.57 -1.04 -26.48
C GLU A 196 -7.77 -1.64 -25.09
N TYR A 197 -7.72 -2.98 -24.98
CA TYR A 197 -7.89 -3.68 -23.72
C TYR A 197 -6.80 -3.35 -22.72
N ILE A 198 -5.52 -3.36 -23.12
CA ILE A 198 -4.40 -3.02 -22.22
C ILE A 198 -4.52 -1.59 -21.71
N GLU A 199 -4.81 -0.63 -22.58
CA GLU A 199 -4.97 0.78 -22.18
C GLU A 199 -6.12 0.93 -21.18
N MET A 200 -7.26 0.26 -21.40
CA MET A 200 -8.37 0.27 -20.45
C MET A 200 -7.99 -0.37 -19.10
N ARG A 201 -7.25 -1.48 -19.10
CA ARG A 201 -6.77 -2.16 -17.89
C ARG A 201 -5.76 -1.32 -17.10
N MET A 202 -4.90 -0.57 -17.78
CA MET A 202 -3.98 0.38 -17.15
C MET A 202 -4.74 1.55 -16.48
N ARG A 203 -5.74 2.11 -17.16
CA ARG A 203 -6.62 3.15 -16.58
C ARG A 203 -7.40 2.64 -15.37
N ASP A 204 -7.96 1.43 -15.43
CA ASP A 204 -8.62 0.77 -14.29
C ASP A 204 -7.67 0.63 -13.09
N GLN A 205 -6.43 0.20 -13.34
CA GLN A 205 -5.42 0.07 -12.28
C GLN A 205 -5.12 1.40 -11.60
N GLN A 206 -4.83 2.45 -12.37
CA GLN A 206 -4.56 3.79 -11.84
C GLN A 206 -5.74 4.33 -11.03
N ALA A 207 -6.97 4.21 -11.55
CA ALA A 207 -8.18 4.66 -10.86
C ALA A 207 -8.42 3.92 -9.55
N ARG A 208 -8.23 2.59 -9.52
CA ARG A 208 -8.33 1.79 -8.30
C ARG A 208 -7.27 2.17 -7.28
N HIS A 209 -6.01 2.28 -7.70
CA HIS A 209 -4.91 2.67 -6.82
C HIS A 209 -5.20 4.02 -6.16
N ALA A 210 -5.59 5.03 -6.94
CA ALA A 210 -5.98 6.34 -6.43
C ALA A 210 -7.15 6.26 -5.42
N LYS A 211 -8.20 5.50 -5.75
CA LYS A 211 -9.37 5.30 -4.88
C LYS A 211 -9.01 4.64 -3.54
N PHE A 212 -8.04 3.73 -3.54
CA PHE A 212 -7.64 2.95 -2.36
C PHE A 212 -6.30 3.42 -1.77
N GLY A 213 -6.00 4.71 -1.88
CA GLY A 213 -4.92 5.37 -1.12
C GLY A 213 -3.52 5.31 -1.73
N ASN A 214 -3.38 4.77 -2.95
CA ASN A 214 -2.19 4.82 -3.81
C ASN A 214 -0.88 4.36 -3.15
N SER A 215 -0.96 3.41 -2.21
CA SER A 215 0.20 2.88 -1.50
C SER A 215 -0.04 1.44 -1.07
N VAL A 216 1.01 0.62 -1.11
CA VAL A 216 1.02 -0.74 -0.56
C VAL A 216 1.17 -0.75 0.97
N TYR A 217 1.49 0.41 1.56
CA TYR A 217 1.92 0.56 2.95
C TYR A 217 0.83 1.12 3.86
N LEU A 218 -0.44 1.05 3.45
CA LEU A 218 -1.56 1.59 4.23
C LEU A 218 -1.83 0.72 5.46
N GLN A 219 -2.11 1.34 6.61
CA GLN A 219 -2.44 0.64 7.85
C GLN A 219 -3.67 -0.28 7.68
N GLU A 220 -4.66 0.15 6.89
CA GLU A 220 -5.87 -0.62 6.55
C GLU A 220 -5.94 -0.93 5.04
N PRO A 221 -5.21 -1.95 4.55
CA PRO A 221 -5.10 -2.20 3.11
C PRO A 221 -6.36 -2.84 2.53
N ASN A 222 -6.65 -2.53 1.26
CA ASN A 222 -7.64 -3.25 0.47
C ASN A 222 -6.99 -4.43 -0.28
N LEU A 223 -7.24 -5.65 0.20
CA LEU A 223 -6.62 -6.89 -0.28
C LEU A 223 -6.98 -7.23 -1.73
N LYS A 224 -8.14 -6.74 -2.22
CA LYS A 224 -8.64 -7.07 -3.56
C LYS A 224 -8.26 -6.05 -4.60
N SER A 225 -8.39 -4.76 -4.31
CA SER A 225 -8.35 -3.68 -5.30
C SER A 225 -7.32 -2.59 -5.03
N GLY A 226 -6.64 -2.61 -3.89
CA GLY A 226 -5.56 -1.67 -3.57
C GLY A 226 -4.29 -1.89 -4.41
N CYS A 227 -3.23 -1.15 -4.11
CA CYS A 227 -1.91 -1.37 -4.72
C CYS A 227 -1.35 -2.73 -4.28
N GLY A 228 -0.79 -3.50 -5.22
CA GLY A 228 -0.21 -4.81 -4.91
C GLY A 228 -1.25 -5.88 -4.55
N SER A 229 -2.50 -5.66 -4.93
CA SER A 229 -3.63 -6.50 -4.52
C SER A 229 -3.85 -7.71 -5.43
N LEU A 230 -4.82 -8.55 -5.07
CA LEU A 230 -5.28 -9.66 -5.91
C LEU A 230 -5.65 -9.20 -7.33
N ARG A 231 -6.27 -8.02 -7.47
CA ARG A 231 -6.66 -7.48 -8.78
C ARG A 231 -5.47 -7.09 -9.64
N ASP A 232 -4.36 -6.63 -9.06
CA ASP A 232 -3.17 -6.28 -9.82
C ASP A 232 -2.50 -7.53 -10.41
N TYR A 233 -2.43 -8.62 -9.62
CA TYR A 233 -1.99 -9.92 -10.12
C TYR A 233 -2.90 -10.46 -11.23
N GLN A 234 -4.22 -10.38 -11.04
CA GLN A 234 -5.20 -10.79 -12.06
C GLN A 234 -5.04 -9.93 -13.33
N ASN A 235 -4.84 -8.63 -13.17
CA ASN A 235 -4.66 -7.69 -14.26
C ASN A 235 -3.48 -8.08 -15.16
N LEU A 236 -2.36 -8.44 -14.54
CA LEU A 236 -1.19 -8.96 -15.24
C LEU A 236 -1.55 -10.15 -16.13
N LEU A 237 -2.29 -11.14 -15.61
CA LEU A 237 -2.69 -12.32 -16.37
C LEU A 237 -3.66 -11.98 -17.50
N TRP A 238 -4.61 -11.06 -17.27
CA TRP A 238 -5.57 -10.65 -18.31
C TRP A 238 -4.89 -9.92 -19.47
N MET A 239 -3.97 -8.99 -19.18
CA MET A 239 -3.17 -8.34 -20.21
C MET A 239 -2.30 -9.35 -20.98
N THR A 240 -1.72 -10.32 -20.26
CA THR A 240 -0.95 -11.41 -20.85
C THR A 240 -1.80 -12.28 -21.78
N PHE A 241 -3.04 -12.56 -21.41
CA PHE A 241 -3.92 -13.37 -22.24
C PHE A 241 -4.29 -12.67 -23.54
N PHE A 242 -4.53 -11.36 -23.52
CA PHE A 242 -4.76 -10.62 -24.76
C PHE A 242 -3.54 -10.62 -25.68
N LYS A 243 -2.32 -10.60 -25.12
CA LYS A 243 -1.08 -10.61 -25.92
C LYS A 243 -0.65 -11.99 -26.41
N GLU A 244 -0.78 -13.01 -25.55
CA GLU A 244 -0.15 -14.32 -25.77
C GLU A 244 -1.14 -15.49 -25.72
N GLY A 245 -2.42 -15.24 -25.42
CA GLY A 245 -3.43 -16.29 -25.26
C GLY A 245 -3.27 -17.15 -24.00
N SER A 246 -2.45 -16.74 -23.03
CA SER A 246 -2.18 -17.47 -21.79
C SER A 246 -2.59 -16.69 -20.53
N LEU A 247 -3.19 -17.40 -19.57
CA LEU A 247 -3.54 -16.91 -18.22
C LEU A 247 -2.60 -17.46 -17.15
N THR A 248 -1.37 -17.85 -17.52
CA THR A 248 -0.41 -18.44 -16.59
C THR A 248 0.86 -17.63 -16.48
N THR A 249 1.35 -17.53 -15.26
CA THR A 249 2.65 -16.97 -14.92
C THR A 249 3.82 -17.81 -15.46
N THR A 250 3.66 -19.12 -15.60
CA THR A 250 4.66 -20.00 -16.25
C THR A 250 4.92 -19.58 -17.69
N HIS A 251 3.87 -19.17 -18.41
CA HIS A 251 4.02 -18.66 -19.77
C HIS A 251 4.82 -17.35 -19.82
N LEU A 252 4.63 -16.46 -18.83
CA LEU A 252 5.42 -15.24 -18.70
C LEU A 252 6.91 -15.52 -18.49
N VAL A 253 7.25 -16.57 -17.76
CA VAL A 253 8.65 -17.01 -17.62
C VAL A 253 9.21 -17.49 -18.96
N GLY A 254 8.47 -18.32 -19.69
CA GLY A 254 8.92 -18.82 -21.01
C GLY A 254 9.16 -17.73 -22.06
N LYS A 255 8.62 -16.53 -21.83
CA LYS A 255 8.72 -15.36 -22.72
C LYS A 255 9.67 -14.27 -22.19
N ASP A 256 10.42 -14.56 -21.13
CA ASP A 256 11.37 -13.64 -20.46
C ASP A 256 10.71 -12.35 -19.87
N TRP A 257 9.38 -12.34 -19.69
CA TRP A 257 8.64 -11.28 -18.99
C TRP A 257 8.80 -11.33 -17.48
N LEU A 258 9.00 -12.54 -16.96
CA LEU A 258 9.08 -12.82 -15.54
C LEU A 258 10.28 -13.74 -15.29
N SER A 259 11.07 -13.43 -14.27
CA SER A 259 12.06 -14.39 -13.81
C SER A 259 11.37 -15.51 -13.02
N GLU A 260 11.92 -16.73 -13.06
CA GLU A 260 11.40 -17.84 -12.26
C GLU A 260 11.38 -17.54 -10.74
N PRO A 261 12.37 -16.84 -10.15
CA PRO A 261 12.26 -16.33 -8.78
C PRO A 261 11.10 -15.35 -8.55
N ASP A 262 10.88 -14.39 -9.47
CA ASP A 262 9.76 -13.44 -9.35
C ASP A 262 8.43 -14.17 -9.44
N ARG A 263 8.32 -15.17 -10.33
CA ARG A 263 7.14 -16.06 -10.44
C ARG A 263 6.76 -16.64 -9.09
N ARG A 264 7.70 -17.33 -8.44
CA ARG A 264 7.44 -17.95 -7.14
C ARG A 264 7.03 -16.94 -6.08
N ARG A 265 7.66 -15.76 -6.06
CA ARG A 265 7.33 -14.69 -5.11
C ARG A 265 5.90 -14.17 -5.30
N ILE A 266 5.48 -13.86 -6.53
CA ILE A 266 4.14 -13.32 -6.79
C ILE A 266 3.05 -14.38 -6.62
N GLU A 267 3.33 -15.65 -6.95
CA GLU A 267 2.38 -16.75 -6.73
C GLU A 267 2.17 -17.00 -5.23
N ALA A 268 3.25 -17.02 -4.44
CA ALA A 268 3.16 -17.13 -2.99
C ALA A 268 2.43 -15.93 -2.38
N ALA A 269 2.71 -14.71 -2.87
CA ALA A 269 2.00 -13.51 -2.45
C ALA A 269 0.52 -13.56 -2.75
N TYR A 270 0.15 -13.99 -3.95
CA TYR A 270 -1.26 -14.11 -4.31
C TYR A 270 -1.99 -15.15 -3.46
N ASP A 271 -1.37 -16.32 -3.25
CA ASP A 271 -1.93 -17.38 -2.40
C ASP A 271 -2.15 -16.89 -0.97
N PHE A 272 -1.16 -16.19 -0.42
CA PHE A 272 -1.23 -15.60 0.91
C PHE A 272 -2.36 -14.57 1.03
N LEU A 273 -2.43 -13.58 0.13
CA LEU A 273 -3.47 -12.56 0.18
C LEU A 273 -4.87 -13.16 0.03
N LEU A 274 -5.00 -14.23 -0.78
CA LEU A 274 -6.26 -14.95 -0.94
C LEU A 274 -6.65 -15.69 0.35
N ARG A 275 -5.66 -16.26 1.06
CA ARG A 275 -5.85 -16.89 2.38
C ARG A 275 -6.30 -15.86 3.41
N VAL A 276 -5.66 -14.69 3.48
CA VAL A 276 -6.06 -13.59 4.39
C VAL A 276 -7.48 -13.15 4.08
N ARG A 277 -7.82 -12.92 2.81
CA ARG A 277 -9.17 -12.53 2.38
C ARG A 277 -10.23 -13.58 2.71
N THR A 278 -9.89 -14.86 2.58
CA THR A 278 -10.78 -15.98 2.94
C THR A 278 -11.13 -15.96 4.43
N GLU A 279 -10.12 -15.83 5.31
CA GLU A 279 -10.38 -15.77 6.75
C GLU A 279 -11.14 -14.50 7.14
N LEU A 280 -10.87 -13.36 6.48
CA LEU A 280 -11.59 -12.12 6.70
C LEU A 280 -13.10 -12.30 6.43
N HIS A 281 -13.46 -12.98 5.34
CA HIS A 281 -14.85 -13.30 5.02
C HIS A 281 -15.47 -14.28 6.03
N TYR A 282 -14.74 -15.30 6.49
CA TYR A 282 -15.22 -16.21 7.54
C TYR A 282 -15.39 -15.54 8.90
N LEU A 283 -14.60 -14.51 9.21
CA LEU A 283 -14.72 -13.72 10.43
C LEU A 283 -15.93 -12.79 10.40
N HIS A 284 -16.16 -12.13 9.26
CA HIS A 284 -17.22 -11.13 9.13
C HIS A 284 -18.58 -11.67 8.71
N HIS A 285 -18.63 -12.86 8.13
CA HIS A 285 -19.84 -13.40 7.49
C HIS A 285 -20.41 -12.51 6.37
N ARG A 286 -19.56 -11.67 5.76
CA ARG A 286 -19.89 -10.82 4.60
C ARG A 286 -18.66 -10.62 3.72
N ALA A 287 -18.90 -10.25 2.46
CA ALA A 287 -17.84 -9.82 1.55
C ALA A 287 -17.28 -8.47 1.99
N THR A 288 -16.01 -8.45 2.39
CA THR A 288 -15.25 -7.22 2.65
C THR A 288 -13.80 -7.45 2.29
N ASP A 289 -13.20 -6.45 1.67
CA ASP A 289 -11.84 -6.55 1.14
C ASP A 289 -10.85 -5.65 1.91
N VAL A 290 -11.31 -4.88 2.90
CA VAL A 290 -10.47 -4.00 3.73
C VAL A 290 -10.13 -4.68 5.06
N LEU A 291 -8.84 -4.75 5.38
CA LEU A 291 -8.34 -5.27 6.64
C LEU A 291 -8.19 -4.15 7.68
N HIS A 292 -9.28 -3.86 8.39
CA HIS A 292 -9.30 -2.79 9.39
C HIS A 292 -8.44 -3.11 10.62
N LEU A 293 -7.91 -2.05 11.26
CA LEU A 293 -6.97 -2.12 12.38
C LEU A 293 -7.49 -2.97 13.54
N ASN A 294 -8.76 -2.79 13.90
CA ASN A 294 -9.41 -3.52 15.00
C ASN A 294 -9.51 -5.04 14.79
N MET A 295 -9.29 -5.52 13.56
CA MET A 295 -9.38 -6.94 13.21
C MET A 295 -8.03 -7.62 13.03
N GLN A 296 -6.96 -6.86 12.84
CA GLN A 296 -5.64 -7.41 12.52
C GLN A 296 -5.16 -8.41 13.58
N GLU A 297 -5.41 -8.13 14.86
CA GLU A 297 -5.01 -9.03 15.95
C GLU A 297 -5.82 -10.34 15.94
N THR A 298 -7.14 -10.25 15.76
CA THR A 298 -7.99 -11.46 15.65
C THR A 298 -7.63 -12.28 14.41
N MET A 299 -7.36 -11.62 13.29
CA MET A 299 -6.92 -12.25 12.05
C MET A 299 -5.58 -12.97 12.24
N ALA A 300 -4.61 -12.35 12.90
CA ALA A 300 -3.31 -12.95 13.16
C ALA A 300 -3.44 -14.22 14.01
N GLN A 301 -4.26 -14.18 15.06
CA GLN A 301 -4.54 -15.35 15.89
C GLN A 301 -5.17 -16.50 15.08
N ARG A 302 -6.18 -16.20 14.25
CA ARG A 302 -6.87 -17.22 13.44
C ARG A 302 -6.01 -17.80 12.32
N LEU A 303 -5.07 -17.04 11.79
CA LEU A 303 -4.12 -17.49 10.78
C LEU A 303 -2.92 -18.24 11.38
N GLY A 304 -2.83 -18.30 12.71
CA GLY A 304 -1.81 -19.09 13.43
C GLY A 304 -0.50 -18.34 13.68
N TYR A 305 -0.48 -17.01 13.58
CA TYR A 305 0.73 -16.22 13.85
C TYR A 305 1.13 -16.33 15.33
N PRO A 306 2.37 -16.73 15.66
CA PRO A 306 2.82 -16.86 17.04
C PRO A 306 3.04 -15.49 17.69
N GLN A 307 2.99 -15.44 19.02
CA GLN A 307 3.44 -14.28 19.77
C GLN A 307 4.97 -14.25 19.74
N VAL A 308 5.56 -13.20 19.14
CA VAL A 308 7.01 -12.97 19.16
C VAL A 308 7.33 -11.97 20.28
N ARG A 309 8.46 -12.14 20.97
CA ARG A 309 8.85 -11.20 22.04
C ARG A 309 9.10 -9.82 21.43
N GLY A 310 8.40 -8.81 21.93
CA GLY A 310 8.53 -7.42 21.49
C GLY A 310 7.72 -7.06 20.24
N LEU A 311 6.94 -7.98 19.68
CA LEU A 311 6.02 -7.71 18.57
C LEU A 311 4.64 -8.32 18.81
N LEU A 312 3.56 -7.60 18.48
CA LEU A 312 2.20 -8.14 18.43
C LEU A 312 2.05 -9.14 17.28
N ARG A 313 1.07 -10.05 17.40
CA ARG A 313 0.79 -11.02 16.32
C ARG A 313 0.32 -10.29 15.06
N SER A 314 -0.51 -9.25 15.25
CA SER A 314 -0.93 -8.32 14.19
C SER A 314 0.25 -7.69 13.45
N GLU A 315 1.29 -7.23 14.15
CA GLU A 315 2.49 -6.65 13.50
C GLU A 315 3.16 -7.64 12.56
N THR A 316 3.28 -8.90 12.99
CA THR A 316 3.90 -9.95 12.18
C THR A 316 3.04 -10.29 10.97
N LEU A 317 1.72 -10.43 11.15
CA LEU A 317 0.77 -10.63 10.04
C LEU A 317 0.86 -9.50 9.03
N MET A 318 0.79 -8.25 9.50
CA MET A 318 0.73 -7.10 8.64
C MET A 318 2.05 -6.87 7.90
N LYS A 319 3.19 -7.17 8.53
CA LYS A 319 4.49 -7.19 7.84
C LYS A 319 4.49 -8.14 6.63
N ASP A 320 3.91 -9.33 6.78
CA ASP A 320 3.76 -10.28 5.66
C ASP A 320 2.77 -9.77 4.61
N VAL A 321 1.63 -9.20 5.01
CA VAL A 321 0.65 -8.58 4.09
C VAL A 321 1.33 -7.51 3.23
N TYR A 322 2.12 -6.63 3.84
CA TYR A 322 2.88 -5.60 3.12
C TYR A 322 3.96 -6.18 2.23
N GLY A 323 4.75 -7.14 2.73
CA GLY A 323 5.78 -7.81 1.94
C GLY A 323 5.21 -8.47 0.68
N HIS A 324 4.09 -9.19 0.82
CA HIS A 324 3.41 -9.84 -0.29
C HIS A 324 2.78 -8.82 -1.26
N SER A 325 2.12 -7.78 -0.76
CA SER A 325 1.53 -6.73 -1.60
C SER A 325 2.61 -5.98 -2.39
N ARG A 326 3.71 -5.63 -1.73
CA ARG A 326 4.89 -5.00 -2.34
C ARG A 326 5.51 -5.86 -3.44
N ASN A 327 5.61 -7.18 -3.24
CA ASN A 327 6.11 -8.10 -4.25
C ASN A 327 5.23 -8.12 -5.51
N ILE A 328 3.91 -8.18 -5.35
CA ILE A 328 2.97 -8.09 -6.49
C ILE A 328 3.14 -6.75 -7.17
N PHE A 329 3.05 -5.64 -6.43
CA PHE A 329 3.10 -4.28 -6.96
C PHE A 329 4.35 -4.02 -7.81
N ARG A 330 5.54 -4.38 -7.31
CA ARG A 330 6.81 -4.20 -8.05
C ARG A 330 6.78 -4.90 -9.41
N VAL A 331 6.34 -6.16 -9.43
CA VAL A 331 6.33 -6.97 -10.65
C VAL A 331 5.27 -6.46 -11.62
N THR A 332 4.07 -6.16 -11.14
CA THR A 332 2.98 -5.67 -11.99
C THR A 332 3.30 -4.30 -12.58
N GLU A 333 3.88 -3.38 -11.79
CA GLU A 333 4.30 -2.07 -12.29
C GLU A 333 5.44 -2.19 -13.32
N ARG A 334 6.45 -3.03 -13.06
CA ARG A 334 7.55 -3.28 -14.01
C ARG A 334 7.01 -3.78 -15.35
N ILE A 335 6.17 -4.80 -15.33
CA ILE A 335 5.62 -5.39 -16.56
C ILE A 335 4.65 -4.41 -17.25
N THR A 336 3.83 -3.68 -16.49
CA THR A 336 2.94 -2.64 -17.04
C THR A 336 3.72 -1.53 -17.72
N ALA A 337 4.82 -1.07 -17.12
CA ALA A 337 5.72 -0.08 -17.72
C ALA A 337 6.38 -0.61 -19.01
N GLN A 338 6.73 -1.90 -19.07
CA GLN A 338 7.23 -2.51 -20.30
C GLN A 338 6.15 -2.59 -21.39
N PHE A 339 4.90 -2.93 -21.03
CA PHE A 339 3.77 -2.90 -21.97
C PHE A 339 3.52 -1.49 -22.52
N ALA A 340 3.60 -0.46 -21.68
CA ALA A 340 3.36 0.93 -22.04
C ALA A 340 4.48 1.55 -22.89
N SER A 341 5.74 1.22 -22.58
CA SER A 341 6.91 1.72 -23.31
C SER A 341 7.16 1.01 -24.64
N GLY A 342 6.52 -0.13 -24.89
CA GLY A 342 6.83 -1.00 -26.02
C GLY A 342 8.24 -1.60 -25.95
N TYR A 343 8.91 -1.49 -24.79
CA TYR A 343 10.26 -1.99 -24.58
C TYR A 343 10.27 -3.50 -24.75
N SER A 344 11.24 -3.99 -25.51
CA SER A 344 11.24 -5.36 -25.97
C SER A 344 12.65 -5.95 -26.06
N SER A 345 12.87 -7.06 -25.34
CA SER A 345 13.99 -7.96 -25.55
C SER A 345 14.00 -8.54 -26.99
N ALA A 346 15.13 -9.12 -27.40
CA ALA A 346 15.26 -9.77 -28.71
C ALA A 346 14.19 -10.86 -28.96
N LYS A 347 13.64 -11.49 -27.91
CA LYS A 347 12.58 -12.51 -27.99
C LYS A 347 11.16 -11.96 -27.88
N THR A 348 10.97 -10.77 -27.30
CA THR A 348 9.64 -10.12 -27.17
C THR A 348 9.35 -9.16 -28.34
N ARG A 349 10.31 -8.97 -29.28
CA ARG A 349 10.23 -7.95 -30.36
C ARG A 349 9.01 -8.11 -31.26
N SER A 350 8.62 -9.36 -31.51
CA SER A 350 7.43 -9.71 -32.30
C SER A 350 6.11 -9.20 -31.71
N LEU A 351 6.09 -8.77 -30.44
CA LEU A 351 4.86 -8.49 -29.68
C LEU A 351 4.51 -6.98 -29.61
N PHE A 352 5.46 -6.13 -30.03
CA PHE A 352 5.36 -4.66 -30.04
C PHE A 352 5.65 -4.04 -31.40
N GLY A 353 5.57 -4.83 -32.48
CA GLY A 353 5.91 -4.43 -33.86
C GLY A 353 5.06 -3.30 -34.48
N PHE A 354 4.30 -2.55 -33.68
CA PHE A 354 3.36 -1.53 -34.13
C PHE A 354 3.84 -0.09 -33.88
N LEU A 355 5.03 0.11 -33.29
CA LEU A 355 5.65 1.44 -33.17
C LEU A 355 7.02 1.47 -33.85
N PRO A 356 7.14 2.01 -35.07
CA PRO A 356 8.42 2.47 -35.57
C PRO A 356 8.74 3.77 -34.82
N ARG A 357 9.54 3.68 -33.76
CA ARG A 357 10.16 4.87 -33.18
C ARG A 357 11.61 4.89 -33.66
N ALA A 358 11.96 5.88 -34.46
CA ALA A 358 13.36 6.21 -34.69
C ALA A 358 13.99 6.39 -33.31
N LYS A 359 15.08 5.65 -33.02
CA LYS A 359 15.81 5.83 -31.76
C LYS A 359 16.30 7.29 -31.76
N PRO A 360 15.82 8.16 -30.86
CA PRO A 360 16.46 9.45 -30.69
C PRO A 360 17.94 9.22 -30.33
N ALA A 361 18.82 10.16 -30.67
CA ALA A 361 20.21 10.09 -30.27
C ALA A 361 20.28 9.94 -28.75
N ALA A 362 20.86 8.84 -28.27
CA ALA A 362 21.03 8.60 -26.84
C ALA A 362 22.19 9.46 -26.34
N GLU A 363 21.98 10.19 -25.25
CA GLU A 363 23.08 10.84 -24.53
C GLU A 363 23.82 9.76 -23.72
N HIS A 364 25.14 9.68 -23.87
CA HIS A 364 25.99 8.74 -23.16
C HIS A 364 26.63 9.44 -21.95
N VAL A 365 26.45 8.88 -20.76
CA VAL A 365 26.99 9.44 -19.51
C VAL A 365 27.48 8.30 -18.63
N ASN A 366 28.80 8.19 -18.41
CA ASN A 366 29.41 7.28 -17.44
C ASN A 366 28.95 5.80 -17.56
N GLY A 367 28.79 5.27 -18.78
CA GLY A 367 28.32 3.89 -18.98
C GLY A 367 26.79 3.72 -18.93
N PHE A 368 26.04 4.83 -18.93
CA PHE A 368 24.59 4.89 -19.02
C PHE A 368 24.14 5.61 -20.29
N LEU A 369 22.94 5.23 -20.76
CA LEU A 369 22.25 5.84 -21.88
C LEU A 369 21.06 6.64 -21.36
N ILE A 370 20.84 7.82 -21.92
CA ILE A 370 19.65 8.61 -21.64
C ILE A 370 18.83 8.74 -22.91
N HIS A 371 17.58 8.28 -22.85
CA HIS A 371 16.61 8.42 -23.94
C HIS A 371 15.19 8.48 -23.36
N ASP A 372 14.29 9.25 -23.97
CA ASP A 372 12.88 9.35 -23.56
C ASP A 372 12.66 9.66 -22.06
N ARG A 373 13.51 10.51 -21.45
CA ARG A 373 13.54 10.81 -20.01
C ARG A 373 13.80 9.58 -19.11
N GLN A 374 14.35 8.52 -19.69
CA GLN A 374 14.77 7.32 -18.99
C GLN A 374 16.29 7.20 -18.94
N LEU A 375 16.78 6.62 -17.85
CA LEU A 375 18.17 6.20 -17.70
C LEU A 375 18.25 4.69 -17.95
N ASP A 376 19.10 4.28 -18.87
CA ASP A 376 19.34 2.88 -19.22
C ASP A 376 20.82 2.51 -19.11
N ILE A 377 21.14 1.22 -19.12
CA ILE A 377 22.50 0.71 -18.94
C ILE A 377 23.16 0.38 -20.28
N GLU A 378 24.40 0.81 -20.51
CA GLU A 378 25.11 0.48 -21.75
C GLU A 378 25.58 -0.98 -21.79
N ARG A 379 26.04 -1.51 -20.64
CA ARG A 379 26.61 -2.85 -20.53
C ARG A 379 26.05 -3.61 -19.34
N LYS A 380 25.58 -4.84 -19.59
CA LYS A 380 24.94 -5.69 -18.56
C LYS A 380 25.87 -6.13 -17.44
N ASP A 381 27.18 -6.09 -17.65
CA ASP A 381 28.20 -6.47 -16.67
C ASP A 381 28.70 -5.30 -15.81
N LEU A 382 28.25 -4.06 -16.07
CA LEU A 382 28.73 -2.84 -15.40
C LEU A 382 28.75 -2.99 -13.88
N PHE A 383 27.61 -3.31 -13.25
CA PHE A 383 27.53 -3.44 -11.80
C PHE A 383 28.32 -4.62 -11.23
N SER A 384 28.54 -5.67 -12.02
CA SER A 384 29.31 -6.83 -11.55
C SER A 384 30.81 -6.52 -11.53
N LYS A 385 31.27 -5.62 -12.41
CA LYS A 385 32.65 -5.12 -12.45
C LYS A 385 32.87 -3.98 -11.46
N ASP A 386 31.94 -3.04 -11.42
CA ASP A 386 31.97 -1.90 -10.53
C ASP A 386 30.60 -1.67 -9.89
N PRO A 387 30.37 -2.21 -8.67
CA PRO A 387 29.12 -2.01 -7.95
C PRO A 387 28.83 -0.54 -7.63
N VAL A 388 29.84 0.35 -7.55
CA VAL A 388 29.69 1.78 -7.19
C VAL A 388 28.76 2.49 -8.18
N GLU A 389 28.78 2.06 -9.43
CA GLU A 389 27.92 2.57 -10.50
C GLU A 389 26.42 2.40 -10.20
N MET A 390 26.03 1.50 -9.29
CA MET A 390 24.64 1.40 -8.85
C MET A 390 24.17 2.67 -8.11
N MET A 391 25.03 3.25 -7.25
CA MET A 391 24.73 4.53 -6.58
C MET A 391 24.80 5.69 -7.60
N ARG A 392 25.73 5.62 -8.56
CA ARG A 392 25.88 6.63 -9.61
C ARG A 392 24.64 6.71 -10.50
N ALA A 393 24.03 5.57 -10.83
CA ALA A 393 22.77 5.54 -11.56
C ALA A 393 21.66 6.32 -10.83
N ILE A 394 21.57 6.18 -9.50
CA ILE A 394 20.59 6.89 -8.67
C ILE A 394 20.89 8.39 -8.64
N GLU A 395 22.16 8.76 -8.48
CA GLU A 395 22.60 10.16 -8.53
C GLU A 395 22.21 10.78 -9.87
N ILE A 396 22.66 10.22 -11.00
CA ILE A 396 22.34 10.71 -12.35
C ILE A 396 20.81 10.83 -12.55
N ALA A 397 20.05 9.84 -12.10
CA ALA A 397 18.60 9.87 -12.19
C ALA A 397 17.98 11.05 -11.42
N GLN A 398 18.50 11.37 -10.24
CA GLN A 398 18.10 12.57 -9.50
C GLN A 398 18.52 13.85 -10.23
N GLU A 399 19.80 13.96 -10.62
CA GLU A 399 20.36 15.19 -11.18
C GLU A 399 19.67 15.62 -12.47
N LYS A 400 19.36 14.65 -13.34
CA LYS A 400 18.72 14.86 -14.64
C LYS A 400 17.20 14.64 -14.61
N GLN A 401 16.63 14.39 -13.42
CA GLN A 401 15.21 14.13 -13.23
C GLN A 401 14.66 12.96 -14.10
N LEU A 402 15.43 11.89 -14.24
CA LEU A 402 15.12 10.71 -15.06
C LEU A 402 14.50 9.58 -14.23
N GLU A 403 13.70 8.73 -14.88
CA GLU A 403 13.29 7.44 -14.30
C GLU A 403 14.18 6.32 -14.85
N PRO A 404 14.57 5.32 -14.06
CA PRO A 404 15.26 4.15 -14.62
C PRO A 404 14.38 3.43 -15.65
N SER A 405 15.01 2.98 -16.73
CA SER A 405 14.39 2.05 -17.68
C SER A 405 13.95 0.77 -16.93
N PRO A 406 12.97 0.02 -17.46
CA PRO A 406 12.62 -1.27 -16.88
C PRO A 406 13.80 -2.26 -16.79
N GLU A 407 14.75 -2.20 -17.73
CA GLU A 407 15.95 -3.04 -17.72
C GLU A 407 16.93 -2.61 -16.63
N LEU A 408 17.20 -1.31 -16.48
CA LEU A 408 18.06 -0.78 -15.43
C LEU A 408 17.47 -1.07 -14.04
N ALA A 409 16.16 -0.85 -13.85
CA ALA A 409 15.47 -1.14 -12.59
C ALA A 409 15.53 -2.63 -12.23
N ASP A 410 15.32 -3.53 -13.20
CA ASP A 410 15.46 -4.98 -12.99
C ASP A 410 16.91 -5.35 -12.63
N MET A 411 17.89 -4.78 -13.33
CA MET A 411 19.30 -5.05 -13.09
C MET A 411 19.73 -4.60 -11.68
N LEU A 412 19.36 -3.38 -11.27
CA LEU A 412 19.61 -2.86 -9.92
C LEU A 412 19.00 -3.78 -8.85
N SER A 413 17.76 -4.21 -9.05
CA SER A 413 17.04 -5.08 -8.12
C SER A 413 17.69 -6.48 -8.01
N ARG A 414 18.12 -7.06 -9.13
CA ARG A 414 18.77 -8.40 -9.14
C ARG A 414 20.18 -8.38 -8.55
N LYS A 415 20.89 -7.26 -8.67
CA LYS A 415 22.26 -7.08 -8.20
C LYS A 415 22.33 -6.44 -6.81
N ILE A 416 21.20 -6.32 -6.12
CA ILE A 416 21.12 -5.68 -4.80
C ILE A 416 22.07 -6.29 -3.75
N GLY A 417 22.36 -7.59 -3.87
CA GLY A 417 23.30 -8.30 -3.01
C GLY A 417 24.76 -7.82 -3.11
N LEU A 418 25.11 -7.02 -4.12
CA LEU A 418 26.45 -6.40 -4.25
C LEU A 418 26.68 -5.26 -3.25
N ILE A 419 25.61 -4.73 -2.63
CA ILE A 419 25.69 -3.72 -1.58
C ILE A 419 26.06 -4.41 -0.26
N THR A 420 27.34 -4.77 -0.17
CA THR A 420 27.95 -5.50 0.94
C THR A 420 28.49 -4.54 2.00
N HIS A 421 29.11 -5.08 3.06
CA HIS A 421 29.79 -4.25 4.05
C HIS A 421 30.89 -3.37 3.41
N PRO A 422 31.82 -3.88 2.57
CA PRO A 422 32.78 -3.03 1.86
C PRO A 422 32.14 -1.86 1.09
N PHE A 423 31.05 -2.12 0.36
CA PHE A 423 30.33 -1.08 -0.39
C PHE A 423 29.84 0.07 0.52
N ARG A 424 29.25 -0.27 1.68
CA ARG A 424 28.67 0.71 2.61
C ARG A 424 29.70 1.61 3.32
N TYR A 425 30.97 1.20 3.33
CA TYR A 425 32.07 1.96 3.94
C TYR A 425 32.97 2.63 2.90
N ALA A 426 32.77 2.32 1.61
CA ALA A 426 33.52 2.91 0.52
C ALA A 426 33.29 4.43 0.42
N ARG A 427 34.32 5.16 0.01
CA ARG A 427 34.32 6.62 -0.08
C ARG A 427 33.34 7.14 -1.12
N GLU A 428 33.35 6.57 -2.33
CA GLU A 428 32.54 7.07 -3.45
C GLU A 428 31.02 6.95 -3.22
N PRO A 429 30.45 5.79 -2.82
CA PRO A 429 29.03 5.70 -2.45
C PRO A 429 28.62 6.68 -1.35
N ARG A 430 29.50 6.91 -0.37
CA ARG A 430 29.25 7.86 0.72
C ARG A 430 29.18 9.29 0.23
N GLU A 431 30.11 9.71 -0.62
CA GLU A 431 30.12 11.06 -1.19
C GLU A 431 28.92 11.29 -2.13
N MET A 432 28.56 10.31 -2.96
CA MET A 432 27.34 10.34 -3.78
C MET A 432 26.08 10.46 -2.92
N PHE A 433 25.96 9.64 -1.87
CA PHE A 433 24.80 9.70 -0.99
C PHE A 433 24.66 11.06 -0.28
N ARG A 434 25.78 11.67 0.13
CA ARG A 434 25.77 13.04 0.65
C ARG A 434 25.21 14.02 -0.39
N ARG A 435 25.73 13.99 -1.63
CA ARG A 435 25.24 14.87 -2.70
C ARG A 435 23.75 14.66 -2.99
N ILE A 436 23.29 13.42 -2.95
CA ILE A 436 21.86 13.09 -3.11
C ILE A 436 21.01 13.78 -2.03
N LEU A 437 21.42 13.69 -0.77
CA LEU A 437 20.70 14.30 0.36
C LEU A 437 20.89 15.82 0.46
N SER A 438 21.89 16.41 -0.18
CA SER A 438 22.12 17.86 -0.19
C SER A 438 21.27 18.61 -1.23
N ARG A 439 20.54 17.92 -2.13
CA ARG A 439 19.70 18.52 -3.18
C ARG A 439 18.29 18.85 -2.68
N LYS A 440 18.11 20.02 -2.07
CA LYS A 440 16.81 20.51 -1.58
C LYS A 440 15.69 20.36 -2.61
N GLY A 441 14.58 19.74 -2.21
CA GLY A 441 13.40 19.58 -3.06
C GLY A 441 13.48 18.43 -4.08
N GLU A 442 14.56 17.64 -4.05
CA GLU A 442 14.76 16.49 -4.95
C GLU A 442 15.12 15.20 -4.21
N VAL A 443 15.16 15.20 -2.87
CA VAL A 443 15.66 14.08 -2.05
C VAL A 443 14.66 12.93 -1.96
N GLY A 444 13.39 13.24 -1.72
CA GLY A 444 12.29 12.28 -1.59
C GLY A 444 12.16 11.39 -2.82
N ARG A 445 12.25 11.97 -4.02
CA ARG A 445 12.24 11.19 -5.28
C ARG A 445 13.38 10.18 -5.33
N ALA A 446 14.60 10.59 -5.01
CA ALA A 446 15.77 9.71 -5.03
C ALA A 446 15.66 8.60 -3.99
N LEU A 447 15.29 8.93 -2.75
CA LEU A 447 15.12 7.94 -1.67
C LEU A 447 13.96 6.98 -1.93
N ARG A 448 12.86 7.44 -2.52
CA ARG A 448 11.75 6.58 -2.97
C ARG A 448 12.19 5.63 -4.08
N LEU A 449 13.01 6.09 -5.03
CA LEU A 449 13.59 5.23 -6.05
C LEU A 449 14.49 4.16 -5.40
N MET A 450 15.38 4.57 -4.50
CA MET A 450 16.24 3.65 -3.76
C MET A 450 15.43 2.63 -2.96
N HIS A 451 14.37 3.06 -2.27
CA HIS A 451 13.51 2.17 -1.50
C HIS A 451 12.72 1.21 -2.40
N ARG A 452 12.20 1.69 -3.54
CA ARG A 452 11.54 0.85 -4.56
C ARG A 452 12.48 -0.24 -5.09
N LEU A 453 13.78 0.00 -5.17
CA LEU A 453 14.76 -0.97 -5.64
C LEU A 453 15.40 -1.83 -4.52
N ASP A 454 14.89 -1.76 -3.27
CA ASP A 454 15.53 -2.33 -2.06
C ASP A 454 16.91 -1.74 -1.72
N PHE A 455 17.39 -0.77 -2.50
CA PHE A 455 18.72 -0.16 -2.36
C PHE A 455 18.85 0.61 -1.05
N LEU A 456 17.84 1.39 -0.69
CA LEU A 456 17.91 2.26 0.50
C LEU A 456 18.08 1.44 1.78
N GLY A 457 17.27 0.40 1.95
CA GLY A 457 17.33 -0.47 3.14
C GLY A 457 18.61 -1.31 3.19
N GLN A 458 19.17 -1.68 2.03
CA GLN A 458 20.44 -2.39 1.99
C GLN A 458 21.63 -1.47 2.30
N TYR A 459 21.61 -0.21 1.83
CA TYR A 459 22.66 0.78 2.05
C TYR A 459 22.63 1.41 3.47
N ILE A 460 21.43 1.68 3.99
CA ILE A 460 21.15 2.13 5.37
C ILE A 460 20.33 1.05 6.10
N PRO A 461 20.96 0.01 6.67
CA PRO A 461 20.26 -1.11 7.33
C PRO A 461 19.37 -0.69 8.50
N GLU A 462 19.69 0.41 9.16
CA GLU A 462 18.90 0.99 10.24
C GLU A 462 17.50 1.40 9.73
N PHE A 463 17.44 2.04 8.55
CA PHE A 463 16.19 2.30 7.84
C PHE A 463 15.59 1.01 7.25
N GLY A 464 16.43 0.10 6.73
CA GLY A 464 15.97 -1.17 6.18
C GLY A 464 15.09 -1.99 7.15
N GLN A 465 15.35 -1.89 8.45
CA GLN A 465 14.53 -2.55 9.48
C GLN A 465 13.12 -1.96 9.63
N LEU A 466 12.90 -0.72 9.19
CA LEU A 466 11.58 -0.10 9.13
C LEU A 466 10.75 -0.57 7.93
N THR A 467 11.35 -1.30 6.97
CA THR A 467 10.66 -1.72 5.76
C THR A 467 9.48 -2.63 6.10
N CYS A 468 8.28 -2.21 5.68
CA CYS A 468 7.02 -2.88 6.02
C CYS A 468 6.75 -3.00 7.55
N LEU A 469 7.36 -2.14 8.38
CA LEU A 469 7.15 -2.15 9.82
C LEU A 469 5.85 -1.42 10.17
N VAL A 470 4.96 -2.13 10.85
CA VAL A 470 3.66 -1.61 11.27
C VAL A 470 3.83 -0.60 12.39
N GLN A 471 3.05 0.49 12.34
CA GLN A 471 2.91 1.44 13.43
C GLN A 471 1.50 1.28 14.03
N HIS A 472 1.39 1.10 15.34
CA HIS A 472 0.12 0.81 16.03
C HIS A 472 -0.54 2.04 16.64
N GLU A 473 0.13 3.19 16.62
CA GLU A 473 -0.48 4.43 17.06
C GLU A 473 -1.61 4.80 16.10
N PHE A 474 -2.78 5.16 16.66
CA PHE A 474 -4.05 5.34 15.96
C PHE A 474 -4.00 6.33 14.78
N PHE A 475 -3.01 7.22 14.77
CA PHE A 475 -2.92 8.28 13.78
C PHE A 475 -1.99 7.99 12.61
N HIS A 476 -1.28 6.85 12.61
CA HIS A 476 -0.40 6.51 11.50
C HIS A 476 -1.17 5.86 10.37
N ARG A 477 -1.18 6.54 9.22
CA ARG A 477 -1.76 6.01 7.98
C ARG A 477 -0.88 4.97 7.30
N TYR A 478 0.43 5.01 7.53
CA TYR A 478 1.44 4.27 6.77
C TYR A 478 2.31 3.40 7.68
N THR A 479 3.04 2.44 7.09
CA THR A 479 4.17 1.78 7.74
C THR A 479 5.31 2.76 8.03
N ALA A 480 6.22 2.41 8.94
CA ALA A 480 7.25 3.33 9.43
C ALA A 480 8.23 3.81 8.35
N ASP A 481 8.60 2.94 7.40
CA ASP A 481 9.39 3.30 6.22
C ASP A 481 8.67 4.30 5.32
N GLU A 482 7.41 4.04 4.98
CA GLU A 482 6.64 4.93 4.12
C GLU A 482 6.33 6.26 4.82
N HIS A 483 6.01 6.26 6.11
CA HIS A 483 5.87 7.48 6.90
C HIS A 483 7.15 8.32 6.84
N THR A 484 8.32 7.71 7.04
CA THR A 484 9.62 8.38 6.92
C THR A 484 9.81 9.03 5.54
N LEU A 485 9.48 8.31 4.46
CA LEU A 485 9.60 8.84 3.10
C LEU A 485 8.57 9.95 2.82
N VAL A 486 7.35 9.86 3.36
CA VAL A 486 6.35 10.93 3.28
C VAL A 486 6.84 12.19 3.99
N CYS A 487 7.46 12.08 5.18
CA CYS A 487 8.03 13.23 5.87
C CYS A 487 9.09 13.94 5.00
N ILE A 488 9.94 13.15 4.33
CA ILE A 488 10.94 13.67 3.39
C ILE A 488 10.28 14.37 2.19
N ASP A 489 9.20 13.81 1.63
CA ASP A 489 8.45 14.47 0.56
C ASP A 489 7.82 15.80 1.02
N LYS A 490 7.30 15.85 2.25
CA LYS A 490 6.73 17.09 2.84
C LYS A 490 7.81 18.15 2.98
N LEU A 491 9.03 17.78 3.39
CA LEU A 491 10.17 18.69 3.42
C LEU A 491 10.58 19.14 2.01
N ASP A 492 10.65 18.23 1.04
CA ASP A 492 10.94 18.55 -0.37
C ASP A 492 9.94 19.56 -0.95
N ALA A 493 8.66 19.38 -0.65
CA ALA A 493 7.60 20.25 -1.14
C ALA A 493 7.77 21.71 -0.69
N LEU A 494 8.45 21.98 0.43
CA LEU A 494 8.74 23.35 0.88
C LEU A 494 9.59 24.12 -0.12
N ALA A 495 10.47 23.46 -0.88
CA ALA A 495 11.33 24.13 -1.86
C ALA A 495 10.54 24.90 -2.95
N ARG A 496 9.30 24.49 -3.21
CA ARG A 496 8.46 25.01 -4.30
C ARG A 496 7.08 25.45 -3.84
N THR A 497 6.80 25.44 -2.53
CA THR A 497 5.47 25.75 -2.02
C THR A 497 5.12 27.23 -2.18
N GLU A 498 3.88 27.49 -2.59
CA GLU A 498 3.26 28.82 -2.62
C GLU A 498 2.15 28.96 -1.55
N ASN A 499 1.95 27.91 -0.73
CA ASN A 499 0.96 27.93 0.32
C ASN A 499 1.37 28.95 1.39
N ARG A 500 0.53 29.98 1.60
CA ARG A 500 0.74 31.05 2.58
C ARG A 500 1.04 30.53 3.99
N LYS A 501 0.42 29.42 4.42
CA LYS A 501 0.68 28.82 5.74
C LYS A 501 2.11 28.26 5.87
N LEU A 502 2.75 27.89 4.77
CA LEU A 502 4.05 27.23 4.76
C LEU A 502 5.23 28.15 4.40
N ILE A 503 4.96 29.43 4.10
CA ILE A 503 5.98 30.38 3.64
C ILE A 503 7.08 30.60 4.68
N GLU A 504 6.74 30.69 5.97
CA GLU A 504 7.75 30.89 7.01
C GLU A 504 8.68 29.67 7.14
N TYR A 505 8.14 28.45 7.04
CA TYR A 505 8.98 27.25 6.99
C TYR A 505 9.84 27.19 5.73
N ARG A 506 9.30 27.60 4.58
CA ARG A 506 10.08 27.69 3.34
C ARG A 506 11.27 28.64 3.51
N LYS A 507 11.10 29.80 4.14
CA LYS A 507 12.21 30.72 4.44
C LYS A 507 13.28 30.07 5.32
N LEU A 508 12.89 29.33 6.36
CA LEU A 508 13.83 28.57 7.20
C LEU A 508 14.57 27.52 6.38
N PHE A 509 13.85 26.80 5.51
CA PHE A 509 14.44 25.78 4.65
C PHE A 509 15.40 26.36 3.61
N GLU A 510 15.08 27.51 3.02
CA GLU A 510 15.95 28.24 2.10
C GLU A 510 17.24 28.71 2.79
N LYS A 511 17.13 29.24 4.02
CA LYS A 511 18.26 29.70 4.85
C LYS A 511 19.26 28.58 5.20
N LEU A 512 18.80 27.34 5.35
CA LEU A 512 19.65 26.19 5.71
C LEU A 512 20.65 25.84 4.58
N THR A 513 21.92 26.24 4.67
CA THR A 513 22.86 26.13 3.52
C THR A 513 23.04 24.71 2.97
N ASP A 514 23.24 23.72 3.84
CA ASP A 514 23.33 22.29 3.47
C ASP A 514 22.25 21.50 4.24
N PRO A 515 21.26 20.91 3.55
CA PRO A 515 20.19 20.17 4.21
C PRO A 515 20.58 18.72 4.54
N PHE A 516 21.81 18.28 4.22
CA PHE A 516 22.27 16.89 4.38
C PHE A 516 21.90 16.29 5.75
N VAL A 517 22.25 16.99 6.83
CA VAL A 517 22.01 16.50 8.20
C VAL A 517 20.52 16.44 8.53
N LEU A 518 19.72 17.38 8.04
CA LEU A 518 18.27 17.41 8.26
C LEU A 518 17.57 16.23 7.56
N TYR A 519 17.89 15.97 6.28
CA TYR A 519 17.34 14.81 5.58
C TYR A 519 17.82 13.49 6.18
N LEU A 520 19.08 13.41 6.60
CA LEU A 520 19.59 12.22 7.29
C LEU A 520 18.93 12.01 8.65
N ALA A 521 18.63 13.08 9.38
CA ALA A 521 17.89 13.02 10.64
C ALA A 521 16.46 12.51 10.39
N LEU A 522 15.75 13.05 9.40
CA LEU A 522 14.43 12.55 9.00
C LEU A 522 14.47 11.09 8.59
N LEU A 523 15.47 10.65 7.83
CA LEU A 523 15.60 9.24 7.45
C LEU A 523 15.78 8.29 8.65
N LEU A 524 16.26 8.80 9.79
CA LEU A 524 16.65 8.00 10.95
C LEU A 524 15.78 8.20 12.20
N HIS A 525 14.93 9.24 12.25
CA HIS A 525 14.23 9.68 13.46
C HIS A 525 13.43 8.55 14.15
N ASP A 526 12.85 7.66 13.35
CA ASP A 526 11.97 6.58 13.80
C ASP A 526 12.63 5.19 13.84
N THR A 527 13.94 5.08 13.55
CA THR A 527 14.63 3.78 13.45
C THR A 527 14.61 2.95 14.74
N GLY A 528 14.49 3.58 15.91
CA GLY A 528 14.29 2.93 17.20
C GLY A 528 13.00 2.13 17.33
N LYS A 529 11.97 2.41 16.51
CA LYS A 529 10.72 1.63 16.48
C LYS A 529 10.95 0.18 16.07
N ALA A 530 11.95 -0.09 15.21
CA ALA A 530 12.26 -1.44 14.75
C ALA A 530 12.69 -2.42 15.86
N VAL A 531 13.18 -1.90 16.98
CA VAL A 531 13.60 -2.70 18.14
C VAL A 531 12.62 -2.63 19.30
N GLY A 532 11.45 -2.02 19.11
CA GLY A 532 10.41 -1.90 20.14
C GLY A 532 10.82 -1.03 21.33
N ALA A 533 11.80 -0.14 21.17
CA ALA A 533 12.28 0.72 22.24
C ALA A 533 11.23 1.77 22.64
N ARG A 534 11.16 2.09 23.94
CA ARG A 534 10.31 3.15 24.49
C ARG A 534 11.11 3.95 25.54
N PRO A 535 11.34 5.27 25.36
CA PRO A 535 11.05 6.04 24.14
C PRO A 535 11.90 5.56 22.95
N HIS A 536 11.35 5.61 21.73
CA HIS A 536 12.07 5.14 20.53
C HIS A 536 13.18 6.09 20.10
N SER A 537 13.08 7.38 20.44
CA SER A 537 14.04 8.43 20.05
C SER A 537 15.46 8.15 20.53
N GLU A 538 15.63 7.66 21.76
CA GLU A 538 16.95 7.31 22.31
C GLU A 538 17.62 6.17 21.52
N ALA A 539 16.83 5.14 21.17
CA ALA A 539 17.33 4.04 20.34
C ALA A 539 17.64 4.50 18.91
N SER A 540 16.80 5.38 18.33
CA SER A 540 17.09 6.03 17.04
C SER A 540 18.40 6.82 17.10
N ALA A 541 18.67 7.53 18.19
CA ALA A 541 19.90 8.31 18.37
C ALA A 541 21.15 7.43 18.42
N VAL A 542 21.07 6.26 19.07
CA VAL A 542 22.13 5.24 19.06
C VAL A 542 22.40 4.74 17.64
N PHE A 543 21.34 4.50 16.85
CA PHE A 543 21.49 4.11 15.44
C PHE A 543 22.06 5.25 14.59
N ALA A 544 21.60 6.48 14.77
CA ALA A 544 22.13 7.66 14.10
C ALA A 544 23.63 7.86 14.39
N GLN A 545 24.07 7.61 15.63
CA GLN A 545 25.48 7.63 16.01
C GLN A 545 26.32 6.57 15.28
N ARG A 546 25.76 5.40 14.94
CA ARG A 546 26.42 4.38 14.10
C ARG A 546 26.50 4.83 12.64
N VAL A 547 25.40 5.36 12.09
CA VAL A 547 25.33 5.88 10.73
C VAL A 547 26.30 7.05 10.55
N ALA A 548 26.37 7.99 11.50
CA ALA A 548 27.29 9.11 11.48
C ALA A 548 28.75 8.67 11.35
N ARG A 549 29.14 7.62 12.09
CA ARG A 549 30.50 7.04 12.01
C ARG A 549 30.75 6.39 10.65
N ARG A 550 29.78 5.62 10.14
CA ARG A 550 29.87 4.96 8.83
C ARG A 550 29.99 5.95 7.68
N LEU A 551 29.21 7.04 7.74
CA LEU A 551 29.22 8.14 6.77
C LEU A 551 30.28 9.21 7.06
N GLN A 552 31.17 8.99 8.03
CA GLN A 552 32.28 9.88 8.37
C GLN A 552 31.87 11.36 8.51
N LEU A 553 30.75 11.62 9.20
CA LEU A 553 30.30 12.98 9.52
C LEU A 553 31.32 13.68 10.41
N ASP A 554 31.49 14.99 10.20
CA ASP A 554 32.33 15.80 11.08
C ASP A 554 31.70 15.92 12.48
N PRO A 555 32.47 16.36 13.50
CA PRO A 555 31.97 16.45 14.88
C PRO A 555 30.75 17.35 15.06
N ARG A 556 30.58 18.40 14.27
CA ARG A 556 29.45 19.33 14.35
C ARG A 556 28.21 18.70 13.74
N GLU A 557 28.32 18.16 12.52
CA GLU A 557 27.23 17.44 11.84
C GLU A 557 26.73 16.26 12.67
N ARG A 558 27.65 15.48 13.23
CA ARG A 558 27.31 14.34 14.09
C ARG A 558 26.52 14.78 15.32
N LYS A 559 26.92 15.86 16.00
CA LYS A 559 26.19 16.38 17.17
C LYS A 559 24.79 16.83 16.79
N MET A 560 24.66 17.58 15.69
CA MET A 560 23.36 18.03 15.18
C MET A 560 22.46 16.84 14.79
N LEU A 561 22.99 15.84 14.08
CA LEU A 561 22.23 14.65 13.72
C LEU A 561 21.65 13.92 14.94
N ILE A 562 22.49 13.69 15.96
CA ILE A 562 22.07 12.99 17.18
C ILE A 562 21.01 13.81 17.92
N LEU A 563 21.22 15.13 18.06
CA LEU A 563 20.25 16.03 18.70
C LEU A 563 18.90 16.00 17.99
N LEU A 564 18.89 16.14 16.66
CA LEU A 564 17.64 16.15 15.88
C LEU A 564 16.89 14.82 16.00
N VAL A 565 17.60 13.70 15.96
CA VAL A 565 16.98 12.36 16.07
C VAL A 565 16.47 12.10 17.50
N ASP A 566 17.24 12.46 18.52
CA ASP A 566 16.87 12.22 19.92
C ASP A 566 15.70 13.12 20.37
N HIS A 567 15.65 14.34 19.84
CA HIS A 567 14.67 15.36 20.22
C HIS A 567 13.58 15.63 19.17
N HIS A 568 13.41 14.75 18.17
CA HIS A 568 12.47 14.99 17.06
C HIS A 568 11.02 15.29 17.50
N VAL A 569 10.57 14.70 18.61
CA VAL A 569 9.22 14.97 19.17
C VAL A 569 9.21 16.08 20.23
N THR A 570 10.38 16.58 20.67
CA THR A 570 10.49 17.43 21.85
C THR A 570 9.81 18.78 21.67
N LEU A 571 9.98 19.44 20.52
CA LEU A 571 9.36 20.74 20.24
C LEU A 571 7.83 20.65 20.32
N SER A 572 7.25 19.69 19.60
CA SER A 572 5.81 19.43 19.59
C SER A 572 5.27 19.05 20.98
N ASN A 573 6.00 18.23 21.74
CA ASN A 573 5.61 17.81 23.09
C ASN A 573 5.64 18.95 24.10
N ILE A 574 6.70 19.76 24.11
CA ILE A 574 6.81 20.91 25.03
C ILE A 574 5.74 21.95 24.70
N ALA A 575 5.57 22.28 23.42
CA ALA A 575 4.57 23.26 22.97
C ALA A 575 3.14 22.91 23.42
N GLN A 576 2.80 21.62 23.47
CA GLN A 576 1.45 21.17 23.83
C GLN A 576 1.25 20.84 25.31
N ARG A 577 2.31 20.51 26.05
CA ARG A 577 2.20 19.97 27.42
C ARG A 577 2.74 20.89 28.50
N ARG A 578 3.45 21.95 28.13
CA ARG A 578 4.04 22.91 29.07
C ARG A 578 3.53 24.31 28.78
N ASN A 579 3.66 25.18 29.78
CA ASN A 579 3.39 26.60 29.59
C ASN A 579 4.54 27.25 28.82
N ILE A 580 4.29 27.61 27.56
CA ILE A 580 5.26 28.23 26.66
C ILE A 580 5.45 29.73 26.90
N ASP A 581 4.60 30.35 27.72
CA ASP A 581 4.76 31.73 28.20
C ASP A 581 5.72 31.83 29.42
N ASP A 582 6.23 30.69 29.89
CA ASP A 582 7.20 30.63 30.98
C ASP A 582 8.65 30.70 30.44
N PRO A 583 9.43 31.75 30.78
CA PRO A 583 10.86 31.85 30.51
C PRO A 583 11.66 30.63 30.94
N VAL A 584 11.25 29.92 32.00
CA VAL A 584 11.91 28.68 32.42
C VAL A 584 11.73 27.63 31.33
N THR A 585 10.50 27.35 30.88
CA THR A 585 10.23 26.44 29.75
C THR A 585 11.04 26.80 28.51
N VAL A 586 11.08 28.09 28.15
CA VAL A 586 11.84 28.58 26.99
C VAL A 586 13.34 28.36 27.17
N SER A 587 13.88 28.67 28.36
CA SER A 587 15.30 28.50 28.66
C SER A 587 15.73 27.03 28.71
N GLU A 588 14.88 26.14 29.25
CA GLU A 588 15.12 24.69 29.26
C GLU A 588 15.13 24.13 27.84
N PHE A 589 14.19 24.55 27.00
CA PHE A 589 14.16 24.14 25.60
C PHE A 589 15.34 24.73 24.81
N ALA A 590 15.69 26.00 25.03
CA ALA A 590 16.90 26.62 24.48
C ALA A 590 18.17 25.86 24.88
N ALA A 591 18.24 25.36 26.12
CA ALA A 591 19.34 24.54 26.60
C ALA A 591 19.39 23.16 25.92
N ILE A 592 18.29 22.65 25.36
CA ILE A 592 18.28 21.43 24.54
C ILE A 592 18.80 21.75 23.13
N VAL A 593 18.21 22.72 22.44
CA VAL A 593 18.57 23.04 21.04
C VAL A 593 19.94 23.72 20.91
N LYS A 594 20.45 24.37 21.96
CA LYS A 594 21.75 25.06 22.06
C LYS A 594 21.92 26.30 21.18
N ASP A 595 21.53 26.25 19.91
CA ASP A 595 21.75 27.31 18.94
C ASP A 595 20.61 27.41 17.91
N GLN A 596 20.60 28.51 17.15
CA GLN A 596 19.55 28.79 16.18
C GLN A 596 19.51 27.79 15.03
N ASN A 597 20.65 27.23 14.61
CA ASN A 597 20.69 26.30 13.48
C ASN A 597 20.00 24.97 13.84
N ASN A 598 20.20 24.48 15.07
CA ASN A 598 19.50 23.30 15.56
C ASN A 598 18.00 23.58 15.74
N LEU A 599 17.62 24.77 16.21
CA LEU A 599 16.22 25.18 16.34
C LEU A 599 15.51 25.26 14.98
N ASP A 600 16.12 25.91 13.98
CA ASP A 600 15.61 26.01 12.61
C ASP A 600 15.40 24.60 12.01
N ALA A 601 16.38 23.70 12.16
CA ALA A 601 16.30 22.34 11.65
C ALA A 601 15.26 21.49 12.40
N LEU A 602 15.17 21.60 13.73
CA LEU A 602 14.17 20.89 14.52
C LEU A 602 12.75 21.37 14.20
N MET A 603 12.56 22.65 13.91
CA MET A 603 11.29 23.21 13.46
C MET A 603 10.83 22.59 12.14
N LEU A 604 11.72 22.51 11.15
CA LEU A 604 11.45 21.88 9.86
C LEU A 604 11.16 20.37 9.99
N LEU A 605 11.92 19.67 10.84
CA LEU A 605 11.71 18.26 11.13
C LEU A 605 10.33 18.05 11.77
N THR A 606 9.97 18.87 12.76
CA THR A 606 8.69 18.79 13.48
C THR A 606 7.50 18.99 12.53
N LEU A 607 7.59 19.95 11.59
CA LEU A 607 6.58 20.13 10.56
C LEU A 607 6.46 18.88 9.67
N ALA A 608 7.59 18.38 9.16
CA ALA A 608 7.62 17.25 8.24
C ALA A 608 7.04 15.99 8.87
N ASP A 609 7.41 15.67 10.11
CA ASP A 609 6.87 14.57 10.90
C ASP A 609 5.36 14.75 11.18
N GLY A 610 4.98 15.95 11.66
CA GLY A 610 3.60 16.31 11.92
C GLY A 610 2.68 16.10 10.72
N GLN A 611 3.04 16.63 9.55
CA GLN A 611 2.28 16.46 8.31
C GLN A 611 2.42 15.05 7.70
N GLY A 612 3.46 14.31 8.06
CA GLY A 612 3.72 12.95 7.58
C GLY A 612 2.89 11.88 8.28
N THR A 613 2.30 12.18 9.45
CA THR A 613 1.37 11.26 10.14
C THR A 613 -0.04 11.32 9.57
N SER A 614 -0.64 12.52 9.52
CA SER A 614 -1.86 12.83 8.77
C SER A 614 -2.07 14.35 8.67
N ASP A 615 -2.69 14.84 7.59
CA ASP A 615 -3.02 16.26 7.45
C ASP A 615 -4.02 16.75 8.52
N VAL A 616 -4.78 15.83 9.15
CA VAL A 616 -5.73 16.13 10.23
C VAL A 616 -5.02 16.32 11.57
N ASN A 617 -3.88 15.65 11.78
CA ASN A 617 -3.14 15.72 13.03
C ASN A 617 -2.43 17.05 13.24
N TRP A 618 -1.91 17.67 12.17
CA TRP A 618 -1.25 18.96 12.22
C TRP A 618 -2.28 20.08 12.09
N SER A 619 -2.91 20.42 13.21
CA SER A 619 -3.95 21.46 13.24
C SER A 619 -3.36 22.87 13.38
N ASP A 620 -4.11 23.89 12.93
CA ASP A 620 -3.74 25.31 13.06
C ASP A 620 -3.42 25.70 14.52
N TRP A 621 -4.10 25.09 15.49
CA TRP A 621 -3.81 25.28 16.92
C TRP A 621 -2.43 24.74 17.33
N LYS A 622 -2.08 23.50 16.93
CA LYS A 622 -0.75 22.92 17.23
C LYS A 622 0.36 23.73 16.59
N GLU A 623 0.14 24.13 15.33
CA GLU A 623 1.07 24.97 14.59
C GLU A 623 1.35 26.30 15.31
N THR A 624 0.31 26.95 15.82
CA THR A 624 0.44 28.20 16.58
C THR A 624 1.32 28.03 17.81
N LEU A 625 1.11 26.98 18.61
CA LEU A 625 1.89 26.72 19.83
C LEU A 625 3.37 26.44 19.51
N VAL A 626 3.63 25.68 18.44
CA VAL A 626 4.99 25.37 18.00
C VAL A 626 5.72 26.62 17.53
N TRP A 627 5.07 27.49 16.75
CA TRP A 627 5.64 28.79 16.35
C TRP A 627 5.90 29.72 17.53
N GLN A 628 4.99 29.79 18.50
CA GLN A 628 5.17 30.59 19.70
C GLN A 628 6.42 30.18 20.47
N LEU A 629 6.59 28.88 20.75
CA LEU A 629 7.79 28.38 21.41
C LEU A 629 9.05 28.62 20.58
N TYR A 630 9.00 28.40 19.26
CA TYR A 630 10.11 28.68 18.36
C TYR A 630 10.55 30.15 18.41
N HIS A 631 9.62 31.11 18.36
CA HIS A 631 9.94 32.54 18.41
C HIS A 631 10.47 32.96 19.77
N ALA A 632 9.86 32.51 20.87
CA ALA A 632 10.35 32.79 22.21
C ALA A 632 11.79 32.27 22.39
N THR A 633 12.07 31.06 21.90
CA THR A 633 13.41 30.45 21.95
C THR A 633 14.41 31.19 21.06
N THR A 634 13.99 31.63 19.88
CA THR A 634 14.81 32.47 18.99
C THR A 634 15.23 33.77 19.69
N GLN A 635 14.29 34.44 20.36
CA GLN A 635 14.58 35.66 21.13
C GLN A 635 15.55 35.38 22.29
N TYR A 636 15.36 34.27 23.00
CA TYR A 636 16.25 33.86 24.09
C TYR A 636 17.69 33.57 23.61
N LEU A 637 17.83 32.86 22.49
CA LEU A 637 19.12 32.52 21.90
C LEU A 637 19.87 33.75 21.34
N ALA A 638 19.12 34.75 20.88
CA ALA A 638 19.69 36.01 20.39
C ALA A 638 20.23 36.89 21.53
N ASP A 639 19.43 37.08 22.59
CA ASP A 639 19.82 37.86 23.77
C ASP A 639 19.09 37.39 25.03
N ARG A 640 19.84 36.70 25.90
CA ARG A 640 19.32 36.14 27.16
C ARG A 640 18.93 37.24 28.15
N HIS A 641 19.70 38.33 28.24
CA HIS A 641 19.45 39.39 29.22
C HIS A 641 18.18 40.15 28.86
N SER A 642 18.10 40.62 27.61
CA SER A 642 16.94 41.36 27.13
C SER A 642 15.66 40.51 27.13
N PHE A 643 15.76 39.18 27.00
CA PHE A 643 14.61 38.29 27.11
C PHE A 643 13.98 38.31 28.52
N TYR A 644 14.79 38.20 29.59
CA TYR A 644 14.29 38.27 30.96
C TYR A 644 13.83 39.68 31.34
N ASP A 645 14.53 40.73 30.89
CA ASP A 645 14.14 42.11 31.14
C ASP A 645 12.75 42.41 30.57
N ARG A 646 12.47 41.99 29.32
CA ARG A 646 11.14 42.17 28.72
C ARG A 646 10.05 41.46 29.52
N ALA A 647 10.33 40.26 30.02
CA ALA A 647 9.38 39.51 30.86
C ALA A 647 9.12 40.21 32.19
N LYS A 648 10.15 40.85 32.77
CA LYS A 648 10.05 41.66 33.98
C LYS A 648 9.27 42.95 33.75
N THR A 649 9.62 43.72 32.72
CA THR A 649 8.92 44.97 32.36
C THR A 649 7.45 44.73 32.03
N ALA A 650 7.10 43.60 31.40
CA ALA A 650 5.71 43.27 31.12
C ALA A 650 4.89 42.98 32.41
N ARG A 651 5.54 42.48 33.47
CA ARG A 651 4.93 42.30 34.80
C ARG A 651 4.76 43.64 35.50
N GLU A 652 5.82 44.44 35.55
CA GLU A 652 5.80 45.79 36.14
C GLU A 652 4.72 46.66 35.47
N ALA A 653 4.60 46.62 34.14
CA ALA A 653 3.56 47.34 33.42
C ALA A 653 2.13 46.87 33.76
N ARG A 654 1.94 45.56 34.03
CA ARG A 654 0.64 45.04 34.48
C ARG A 654 0.33 45.49 35.90
N GLU A 655 1.31 45.47 36.79
CA GLU A 655 1.20 45.99 38.15
C GLU A 655 0.75 47.44 38.15
N THR A 656 1.41 48.30 37.37
CA THR A 656 1.01 49.70 37.21
C THR A 656 -0.43 49.83 36.68
N LEU A 657 -0.85 49.00 35.73
CA LEU A 657 -2.21 49.03 35.20
C LEU A 657 -3.27 48.54 36.20
N VAL A 658 -2.91 47.62 37.11
CA VAL A 658 -3.77 47.18 38.22
C VAL A 658 -3.89 48.29 39.25
N GLN A 659 -2.77 48.92 39.65
CA GLN A 659 -2.74 50.08 40.56
C GLN A 659 -3.63 51.22 40.07
N VAL A 660 -3.56 51.55 38.77
CA VAL A 660 -4.40 52.60 38.17
C VAL A 660 -5.90 52.26 38.23
N ARG A 661 -6.27 50.98 38.19
CA ARG A 661 -7.69 50.57 38.14
C ARG A 661 -8.34 50.42 39.51
N LEU A 662 -7.61 49.93 40.51
CA LEU A 662 -8.12 49.77 41.88
C LEU A 662 -7.97 51.05 42.70
N GLY A 663 -6.98 51.89 42.38
CA GLY A 663 -6.70 53.12 43.10
C GLY A 663 -5.80 52.90 44.33
N PRO A 664 -5.44 53.98 45.04
CA PRO A 664 -4.45 53.95 46.12
C PRO A 664 -4.92 53.21 47.38
N ASP A 665 -6.22 53.01 47.56
CA ASP A 665 -6.78 52.35 48.75
C ASP A 665 -6.48 50.83 48.82
N TYR A 666 -5.94 50.26 47.73
CA TYR A 666 -5.62 48.82 47.60
C TYR A 666 -4.11 48.57 47.44
N GLU A 667 -3.26 49.53 47.81
CA GLU A 667 -1.80 49.44 47.57
C GLU A 667 -1.17 48.21 48.24
N GLU A 668 -1.54 47.92 49.50
CA GLU A 668 -1.01 46.78 50.26
C GLU A 668 -1.48 45.43 49.67
N GLU A 669 -2.74 45.33 49.25
CA GLU A 669 -3.29 44.13 48.61
C GLU A 669 -2.66 43.88 47.25
N ILE A 670 -2.40 44.93 46.46
CA ILE A 670 -1.73 44.80 45.17
C ILE A 670 -0.28 44.34 45.37
N GLU A 671 0.47 44.95 46.29
CA GLU A 671 1.86 44.57 46.58
C GLU A 671 1.94 43.11 47.03
N ALA A 672 1.10 42.70 47.99
CA ALA A 672 1.04 41.31 48.45
C ALA A 672 0.65 40.35 47.31
N HIS A 673 -0.33 40.72 46.48
CA HIS A 673 -0.73 39.89 45.35
C HIS A 673 0.40 39.72 44.33
N PHE A 674 1.11 40.80 44.02
CA PHE A 674 2.26 40.77 43.10
C PHE A 674 3.49 40.08 43.68
N ASP A 675 3.70 40.08 44.99
CA ASP A 675 4.82 39.38 45.63
C ASP A 675 4.58 37.87 45.78
N PHE A 676 3.36 37.46 46.12
CA PHE A 676 3.05 36.06 46.44
C PHE A 676 2.52 35.25 45.26
N MET A 677 1.93 35.88 44.24
CA MET A 677 1.50 35.16 43.06
C MET A 677 2.68 34.80 42.14
N PRO A 678 2.72 33.58 41.61
CA PRO A 678 3.80 33.17 40.71
C PRO A 678 3.71 33.88 39.35
N ASP A 679 4.84 34.14 38.70
CA ASP A 679 4.92 34.85 37.42
C ASP A 679 3.93 34.39 36.34
N HIS A 680 3.61 33.09 36.30
CA HIS A 680 2.68 32.52 35.33
C HIS A 680 1.24 33.02 35.49
N TYR A 681 0.83 33.36 36.72
CA TYR A 681 -0.50 33.91 37.01
C TYR A 681 -0.68 35.24 36.25
N PHE A 682 0.28 36.15 36.34
CA PHE A 682 0.22 37.47 35.69
C PHE A 682 0.24 37.42 34.16
N ARG A 683 0.64 36.29 33.57
CA ARG A 683 0.63 36.09 32.12
C ARG A 683 -0.65 35.45 31.63
N ALA A 684 -1.26 34.56 32.42
CA ALA A 684 -2.50 33.87 32.08
C ALA A 684 -3.74 34.77 32.16
N PHE A 685 -3.73 35.74 33.07
CA PHE A 685 -4.88 36.59 33.34
C PHE A 685 -4.72 38.00 32.74
N LYS A 686 -5.82 38.55 32.20
CA LYS A 686 -5.83 39.95 31.76
C LYS A 686 -5.87 40.85 32.99
N VAL A 687 -5.47 42.12 32.83
CA VAL A 687 -5.51 43.11 33.92
C VAL A 687 -6.89 43.18 34.58
N ALA A 688 -7.99 43.01 33.82
CA ALA A 688 -9.34 43.02 34.41
C ALA A 688 -9.61 41.82 35.33
N ASP A 689 -9.08 40.65 34.98
CA ASP A 689 -9.21 39.44 35.81
C ASP A 689 -8.32 39.55 37.05
N ILE A 690 -7.11 40.10 36.89
CA ILE A 690 -6.19 40.34 38.01
C ILE A 690 -6.81 41.32 39.02
N VAL A 691 -7.43 42.40 38.54
CA VAL A 691 -8.17 43.37 39.36
C VAL A 691 -9.34 42.74 40.12
N ALA A 692 -9.94 41.67 39.61
CA ALA A 692 -11.03 40.97 40.30
C ALA A 692 -10.53 39.92 41.32
N HIS A 693 -9.25 39.54 41.25
CA HIS A 693 -8.63 38.55 42.14
C HIS A 693 -7.87 39.20 43.30
N VAL A 694 -7.36 40.42 43.11
CA VAL A 694 -6.97 41.35 44.18
C VAL A 694 -8.25 41.81 44.87
#